data_AF-R0C4W9-F1
#
_entry.id   AF-R0C4W9-F1
#
_cell.length_a   1.000
_cell.length_b   1.000
_cell.length_c   1.000
_cell.angle_alpha   90.00
_cell.angle_beta   90.00
_cell.angle_gamma   90.00
#
_symmetry.space_group_name_H-M   'P 1'
#
loop_
_entity.id
_entity.type
_entity.pdbx_description
1 polymer ?
#
loop_
_entity_poly.entity_id
_entity_poly.type
_entity_poly.pdbx_seq_one_letter_code
_entity_poly.pdbx_strand_id
1 'polypeptide(L)'
;MRERINRLARGIIDNGSPELVLAPERVEASVPAGEVIRGEILVSSGNNLHIKGLVYSSHERVRVVNNAFGGLRNRIIYEVNVGFSEHGDEIKGSFYLVTNGGEREIPYSLRVQAGDSGEVLGNLKTPRDFGLLAKKDLEKALRMFEYQDFTEAPFMQDSRVRTIYDGLKGRAGRRNLLEEFLVALQVKEPVKLTLETGTRIYENLTGIAEDYIDIAAGTWGYVSADITVDAPFIEPGTFRITDQDFVQGRCRVGYRIVPSRLHRGRNFGCIRVKSLREEFLISVEAEGYHAAGNAERESGTDRFMDHGSLYKYLSLRLDYEAGVYEPALLLNQMMKETEHLRADFPGDERAKLIQAELLILNGREDNASLALDDARDHVLAHREEQVELYCFYQYLRLEIKPSLQQKESLVRYIRKLLWEDGEVRPYLFLMLMKLDETMAQNPLELYRSMASLFNQGCNSPFLYASACRLLEAHPDLFVRLGDFEIQALYLGVQKGIVSRATALKAAGLALGLKHYRKLVERLFAKLYQTYEEQAVLEAVCSLLIKGDCKEKDAFVWYEKALEQGINLTRLYEYFLYSLPDDYGHLLPKEVLLYFSYDKDLDRHSRQVLYRNILEYMNPSAELYQNYTRHMEQFAMEQLFQSRISRSLAVIYEHMIYKDMIDSRVARVLPGILKSCRIRCGDSRMKYVIVRYEELEDEEAFLLENQTAYVPLFSERSVLLFQDAYGNRYLDVKHWKVSVMDRPELLAQCYEVYPDHPMLKLSECRDIVNRGVETDDQAALLEEIVTQMHLSPVFEGRLMQAVTDYYCRKASEDKDGDGVFNCAYLVQIDKKHMAARQRQQICETLISQNYMREAYNMIRDYGSQYISTPRLMKLCTKTILMNLFDQDDLLLGLSHQVFCQGCYDSVILDYLCEHFNGTVSQMYEVLIQGVREHVETYDLEERLLGQMLFTGCCDQMDSVFELYMKRKTTKEMVVKAYFTQKSVQYFLEEKDMDQRVFEYLKQAVGNTFDKDRMPTIYLLALTRYFSTLDKVEAGDAELLKTMTSLLLEEGLVFPYTRELSKHIPVPEDIMDKAMVEYRGKKDAHPELQVRILPEETGYHSEDIRRVYQGIFVKQKVLFEGETMEYRIYDYLDGHRRLAAEGQVECDHKLEGKENSRFACLNEMGAAIKDRDDSRLLNAMEDYLKKSAALGRLFPME
;
A
#
# COMPACT_ATOMS: atom_id res chain seq x y z
N MET A 1 -9.56 20.09 -51.49
CA MET A 1 -10.97 20.19 -51.91
C MET A 1 -11.20 21.15 -53.07
N ARG A 2 -11.18 22.49 -52.85
CA ARG A 2 -11.48 23.50 -53.89
C ARG A 2 -10.74 23.32 -55.23
N GLU A 3 -9.46 22.96 -55.18
CA GLU A 3 -8.65 22.72 -56.37
C GLU A 3 -9.22 21.61 -57.28
N ARG A 4 -9.63 20.47 -56.70
CA ARG A 4 -10.22 19.34 -57.45
C ARG A 4 -11.58 19.71 -58.02
N ILE A 5 -12.43 20.39 -57.25
CA ILE A 5 -13.73 20.89 -57.72
C ILE A 5 -13.52 21.86 -58.88
N ASN A 6 -12.54 22.77 -58.79
CA ASN A 6 -12.23 23.70 -59.88
C ASN A 6 -11.73 23.01 -61.15
N ARG A 7 -10.95 21.92 -61.01
CA ARG A 7 -10.51 21.11 -62.16
C ARG A 7 -11.69 20.39 -62.81
N LEU A 8 -12.53 19.73 -62.01
CA LEU A 8 -13.76 19.09 -62.48
C LEU A 8 -14.67 20.10 -63.17
N ALA A 9 -14.92 21.27 -62.58
CA ALA A 9 -15.76 22.31 -63.18
C ALA A 9 -15.25 22.83 -64.54
N ARG A 10 -13.95 22.70 -64.82
CA ARG A 10 -13.32 23.02 -66.11
C ARG A 10 -13.31 21.84 -67.09
N GLY A 11 -13.92 20.70 -66.74
CA GLY A 11 -13.89 19.48 -67.54
C GLY A 11 -12.57 18.70 -67.48
N ILE A 12 -11.67 19.03 -66.53
CA ILE A 12 -10.37 18.35 -66.41
C ILE A 12 -10.55 17.09 -65.58
N ILE A 13 -10.33 15.94 -66.22
CA ILE A 13 -10.42 14.60 -65.61
C ILE A 13 -9.02 14.20 -65.12
N ASP A 14 -8.88 13.91 -63.83
CA ASP A 14 -7.61 13.53 -63.21
C ASP A 14 -7.19 12.10 -63.58
N ASN A 15 -5.89 11.85 -63.71
CA ASN A 15 -5.29 10.59 -64.17
C ASN A 15 -5.26 9.50 -63.07
N GLY A 16 -6.44 9.14 -62.56
CA GLY A 16 -6.61 8.15 -61.49
C GLY A 16 -6.70 8.74 -60.09
N SER A 17 -7.18 7.93 -59.14
CA SER A 17 -7.27 8.27 -57.72
C SER A 17 -6.03 7.80 -56.95
N PRO A 18 -5.54 8.55 -55.95
CA PRO A 18 -4.46 8.08 -55.09
C PRO A 18 -4.84 6.79 -54.35
N GLU A 19 -3.96 5.80 -54.37
CA GLU A 19 -4.10 4.58 -53.57
C GLU A 19 -3.55 4.83 -52.16
N LEU A 20 -4.42 4.73 -51.15
CA LEU A 20 -4.06 5.00 -49.75
C LEU A 20 -3.44 3.75 -49.10
N VAL A 21 -2.23 3.89 -48.60
CA VAL A 21 -1.57 2.92 -47.72
C VAL A 21 -1.47 3.51 -46.33
N LEU A 22 -2.20 2.90 -45.39
CA LEU A 22 -2.35 3.35 -44.01
C LEU A 22 -1.51 2.48 -43.07
N ALA A 23 -0.84 3.11 -42.10
CA ALA A 23 -0.16 2.39 -41.02
C ALA A 23 -0.34 3.15 -39.69
N PRO A 24 -0.91 2.53 -38.65
CA PRO A 24 -1.58 1.22 -38.65
C PRO A 24 -2.99 1.27 -39.27
N GLU A 25 -3.56 0.12 -39.64
CA GLU A 25 -4.96 -0.01 -40.10
C GLU A 25 -5.97 -0.01 -38.95
N ARG A 26 -5.51 -0.32 -37.73
CA ARG A 26 -6.27 -0.25 -36.49
C ARG A 26 -5.33 0.12 -35.35
N VAL A 27 -5.77 0.96 -34.43
CA VAL A 27 -4.98 1.35 -33.25
C VAL A 27 -5.49 0.56 -32.04
N GLU A 28 -4.69 -0.39 -31.57
CA GLU A 28 -4.91 -1.06 -30.28
C GLU A 28 -3.72 -0.75 -29.39
N ALA A 29 -3.97 -0.13 -28.24
CA ALA A 29 -2.90 0.21 -27.31
C ALA A 29 -3.40 0.19 -25.87
N SER A 30 -2.47 -0.07 -24.96
CA SER A 30 -2.67 0.13 -23.52
C SER A 30 -2.07 1.47 -23.11
N VAL A 31 -2.83 2.24 -22.36
CA VAL A 31 -2.55 3.66 -22.06
C VAL A 31 -2.39 3.80 -20.55
N PRO A 32 -1.22 4.21 -20.01
CA PRO A 32 -1.06 4.56 -18.60
C PRO A 32 -2.11 5.57 -18.13
N ALA A 33 -2.80 5.24 -17.04
CA ALA A 33 -3.78 6.14 -16.41
C ALA A 33 -3.11 7.47 -15.98
N GLY A 34 -3.82 8.59 -16.17
CA GLY A 34 -3.36 9.91 -15.70
C GLY A 34 -2.40 10.67 -16.63
N GLU A 35 -1.95 10.09 -17.74
CA GLU A 35 -1.06 10.74 -18.71
C GLU A 35 -1.78 11.16 -20.00
N VAL A 36 -1.21 12.10 -20.76
CA VAL A 36 -1.64 12.39 -22.13
C VAL A 36 -0.68 11.70 -23.08
N ILE A 37 -1.19 10.77 -23.88
CA ILE A 37 -0.36 9.98 -24.80
C ILE A 37 -0.46 10.53 -26.21
N ARG A 38 0.69 10.59 -26.88
CA ARG A 38 0.78 10.93 -28.30
C ARG A 38 0.97 9.68 -29.14
N GLY A 39 0.15 9.53 -30.17
CA GLY A 39 0.31 8.51 -31.19
C GLY A 39 0.40 9.12 -32.59
N GLU A 40 0.70 8.27 -33.57
CA GLU A 40 0.83 8.68 -34.96
C GLU A 40 0.18 7.71 -35.93
N ILE A 41 -0.33 8.26 -37.04
CA ILE A 41 -0.86 7.53 -38.18
C ILE A 41 -0.11 8.01 -39.42
N LEU A 42 0.44 7.06 -40.17
CA LEU A 42 1.10 7.32 -41.44
C LEU A 42 0.13 7.08 -42.59
N VAL A 43 -0.02 8.08 -43.46
CA VAL A 43 -0.82 8.00 -44.69
C VAL A 43 0.10 8.21 -45.88
N SER A 44 0.29 7.16 -46.67
CA SER A 44 1.21 7.15 -47.81
C SER A 44 0.55 6.72 -49.11
N SER A 45 1.12 7.18 -50.23
CA SER A 45 0.60 6.87 -51.58
C SER A 45 1.21 5.59 -52.13
N GLY A 46 0.36 4.63 -52.51
CA GLY A 46 0.75 3.37 -53.15
C GLY A 46 1.06 3.50 -54.64
N ASN A 47 0.49 4.51 -55.31
CA ASN A 47 0.62 4.75 -56.74
C ASN A 47 1.30 6.08 -57.11
N ASN A 48 2.08 6.65 -56.18
CA ASN A 48 2.85 7.90 -56.35
C ASN A 48 2.03 9.16 -56.70
N LEU A 49 0.72 9.15 -56.42
CA LEU A 49 -0.14 10.33 -56.53
C LEU A 49 -0.21 11.10 -55.20
N HIS A 50 -0.21 12.43 -55.25
CA HIS A 50 -0.33 13.27 -54.06
C HIS A 50 -1.68 13.05 -53.35
N ILE A 51 -1.60 12.70 -52.06
CA ILE A 51 -2.77 12.59 -51.19
C ILE A 51 -3.00 13.95 -50.54
N LYS A 52 -4.24 14.41 -50.50
CA LYS A 52 -4.68 15.57 -49.72
C LYS A 52 -5.93 15.14 -48.95
N GLY A 53 -6.05 15.52 -47.69
CA GLY A 53 -7.20 15.13 -46.88
C GLY A 53 -7.32 15.82 -45.53
N LEU A 54 -8.41 15.46 -44.84
CA LEU A 54 -8.74 15.87 -43.49
C LEU A 54 -8.94 14.63 -42.62
N VAL A 55 -8.62 14.72 -41.33
CA VAL A 55 -8.85 13.66 -40.34
C VAL A 55 -9.68 14.19 -39.17
N TYR A 56 -10.70 13.43 -38.81
CA TYR A 56 -11.55 13.65 -37.65
C TYR A 56 -11.46 12.46 -36.69
N SER A 57 -11.75 12.70 -35.41
CA SER A 57 -11.84 11.65 -34.39
C SER A 57 -13.28 11.59 -33.87
N SER A 58 -13.77 10.38 -33.61
CA SER A 58 -15.14 10.17 -33.14
C SER A 58 -15.33 10.30 -31.62
N HIS A 59 -14.28 10.56 -30.84
CA HIS A 59 -14.33 10.52 -29.37
C HIS A 59 -13.71 11.78 -28.75
N GLU A 60 -14.38 12.35 -27.75
CA GLU A 60 -13.99 13.61 -27.07
C GLU A 60 -12.58 13.59 -26.46
N ARG A 61 -12.16 12.42 -25.96
CA ARG A 61 -10.83 12.19 -25.36
C ARG A 61 -9.68 12.00 -26.36
N VAL A 62 -9.97 11.90 -27.66
CA VAL A 62 -8.95 11.66 -28.70
C VAL A 62 -8.91 12.85 -29.65
N ARG A 63 -7.90 13.69 -29.50
CA ARG A 63 -7.73 14.93 -30.26
C ARG A 63 -6.71 14.74 -31.39
N VAL A 64 -7.07 15.11 -32.60
CA VAL A 64 -6.13 15.17 -33.74
C VAL A 64 -5.41 16.52 -33.72
N VAL A 65 -4.08 16.49 -33.64
CA VAL A 65 -3.26 17.72 -33.52
C VAL A 65 -3.12 18.42 -34.87
N ASN A 66 -2.92 17.66 -35.95
CA ASN A 66 -2.84 18.16 -37.32
C ASN A 66 -3.93 17.51 -38.21
N ASN A 67 -5.12 18.11 -38.20
CA ASN A 67 -6.30 17.61 -38.90
C ASN A 67 -6.22 17.70 -40.43
N ALA A 68 -5.41 18.59 -41.02
CA ALA A 68 -5.25 18.74 -42.46
C ALA A 68 -3.85 18.30 -42.92
N PHE A 69 -3.78 17.54 -44.03
CA PHE A 69 -2.53 17.00 -44.55
C PHE A 69 -2.50 16.94 -46.08
N GLY A 70 -1.28 16.92 -46.64
CA GLY A 70 -1.06 16.92 -48.09
C GLY A 70 0.37 16.55 -48.49
N GLY A 71 0.54 15.51 -49.32
CA GLY A 71 1.85 14.97 -49.67
C GLY A 71 1.82 13.52 -50.17
N LEU A 72 2.98 12.97 -50.51
CA LEU A 72 3.15 11.54 -50.84
C LEU A 72 3.23 10.66 -49.58
N ARG A 73 3.74 11.20 -48.47
CA ARG A 73 3.79 10.58 -47.14
C ARG A 73 3.41 11.64 -46.13
N ASN A 74 2.40 11.35 -45.31
CA ASN A 74 1.83 12.27 -44.35
C ASN A 74 1.83 11.62 -42.98
N ARG A 75 2.24 12.37 -41.95
CA ARG A 75 2.24 11.93 -40.56
C ARG A 75 1.17 12.71 -39.81
N ILE A 76 0.17 12.02 -39.32
CA ILE A 76 -0.91 12.58 -38.50
C ILE A 76 -0.61 12.24 -37.05
N ILE A 77 -0.62 13.23 -36.18
CA ILE A 77 -0.35 13.14 -34.76
C ILE A 77 -1.68 13.30 -34.02
N TYR A 78 -1.95 12.41 -33.09
CA TYR A 78 -3.11 12.48 -32.21
C TYR A 78 -2.69 12.39 -30.73
N GLU A 79 -3.51 12.97 -29.87
CA GLU A 79 -3.35 12.99 -28.42
C GLU A 79 -4.57 12.32 -27.77
N VAL A 80 -4.30 11.45 -26.79
CA VAL A 80 -5.32 10.74 -26.01
C VAL A 80 -5.25 11.25 -24.59
N ASN A 81 -6.32 11.85 -24.11
CA ASN A 81 -6.46 12.32 -22.73
C ASN A 81 -7.16 11.27 -21.87
N VAL A 82 -6.38 10.51 -21.08
CA VAL A 82 -6.89 9.53 -20.09
C VAL A 82 -6.88 10.09 -18.66
N GLY A 83 -6.92 11.41 -18.51
CA GLY A 83 -7.11 12.06 -17.22
C GLY A 83 -8.39 11.55 -16.54
N PHE A 84 -8.25 11.11 -15.29
CA PHE A 84 -9.32 10.58 -14.43
C PHE A 84 -10.09 9.36 -14.96
N SER A 85 -9.54 8.63 -15.94
CA SER A 85 -10.05 7.31 -16.33
C SER A 85 -9.56 6.23 -15.35
N GLU A 86 -10.41 5.24 -15.11
CA GLU A 86 -10.13 4.13 -14.19
C GLU A 86 -9.43 2.98 -14.91
N HIS A 87 -8.72 2.14 -14.16
CA HIS A 87 -8.12 0.93 -14.71
C HIS A 87 -9.21 0.01 -15.31
N GLY A 88 -9.01 -0.39 -16.56
CA GLY A 88 -9.96 -1.22 -17.29
C GLY A 88 -10.92 -0.42 -18.19
N ASP A 89 -10.97 0.90 -18.07
CA ASP A 89 -11.73 1.75 -19.00
C ASP A 89 -11.25 1.53 -20.44
N GLU A 90 -12.20 1.49 -21.38
CA GLU A 90 -11.92 1.27 -22.80
C GLU A 90 -12.43 2.45 -23.62
N ILE A 91 -11.53 3.20 -24.25
CA ILE A 91 -11.86 4.29 -25.16
C ILE A 91 -11.97 3.72 -26.58
N LYS A 92 -13.20 3.64 -27.09
CA LYS A 92 -13.51 3.15 -28.45
C LYS A 92 -13.95 4.27 -29.35
N GLY A 93 -13.44 4.26 -30.56
CA GLY A 93 -13.83 5.20 -31.60
C GLY A 93 -13.10 4.92 -32.89
N SER A 94 -13.14 5.88 -33.80
CA SER A 94 -12.47 5.79 -35.10
C SER A 94 -11.89 7.12 -35.53
N PHE A 95 -10.79 7.06 -36.27
CA PHE A 95 -10.32 8.18 -37.08
C PHE A 95 -10.98 8.09 -38.46
N TYR A 96 -11.64 9.17 -38.88
CA TYR A 96 -12.27 9.28 -40.20
C TYR A 96 -11.38 10.13 -41.11
N LEU A 97 -10.84 9.52 -42.15
CA LEU A 97 -9.99 10.16 -43.14
C LEU A 97 -10.81 10.50 -44.38
N VAL A 98 -10.95 11.79 -44.66
CA VAL A 98 -11.63 12.32 -45.85
C VAL A 98 -10.57 12.79 -46.85
N THR A 99 -10.29 12.00 -47.88
CA THR A 99 -9.16 12.25 -48.80
C THR A 99 -9.58 12.27 -50.26
N ASN A 100 -8.71 12.80 -51.14
CA ASN A 100 -8.89 12.70 -52.59
C ASN A 100 -8.75 11.26 -53.15
N GLY A 101 -8.31 10.29 -52.34
CA GLY A 101 -8.29 8.86 -52.67
C GLY A 101 -9.51 8.09 -52.14
N GLY A 102 -10.54 8.79 -51.65
CA GLY A 102 -11.71 8.20 -50.99
C GLY A 102 -11.68 8.38 -49.47
N GLU A 103 -12.70 7.83 -48.82
CA GLU A 103 -12.82 7.81 -47.36
C GLU A 103 -12.29 6.51 -46.76
N ARG A 104 -11.66 6.62 -45.59
CA ARG A 104 -11.14 5.49 -44.81
C ARG A 104 -11.41 5.69 -43.34
N GLU A 105 -11.68 4.57 -42.66
CA GLU A 105 -11.87 4.51 -41.22
C GLU A 105 -10.72 3.74 -40.60
N ILE A 106 -10.11 4.29 -39.54
CA ILE A 106 -9.12 3.60 -38.72
C ILE A 106 -9.73 3.48 -37.32
N PRO A 107 -10.28 2.30 -36.96
CA PRO A 107 -10.83 2.10 -35.64
C PRO A 107 -9.72 2.10 -34.59
N TYR A 108 -10.05 2.58 -33.40
CA TYR A 108 -9.18 2.50 -32.22
C TYR A 108 -9.91 1.92 -31.01
N SER A 109 -9.20 1.06 -30.28
CA SER A 109 -9.56 0.63 -28.93
C SER A 109 -8.35 0.82 -28.03
N LEU A 110 -8.49 1.74 -27.07
CA LEU A 110 -7.43 2.12 -26.16
C LEU A 110 -7.86 1.71 -24.75
N ARG A 111 -7.13 0.77 -24.13
CA ARG A 111 -7.43 0.27 -22.80
C ARG A 111 -6.59 1.00 -21.77
N VAL A 112 -7.23 1.59 -20.77
CA VAL A 112 -6.54 2.27 -19.67
C VAL A 112 -5.98 1.22 -18.73
N GLN A 113 -4.65 1.19 -18.63
CA GLN A 113 -3.93 0.32 -17.72
C GLN A 113 -3.21 1.19 -16.69
N ALA A 114 -3.42 0.93 -15.41
CA ALA A 114 -2.38 1.31 -14.45
C ALA A 114 -1.17 0.40 -14.76
N GLY A 115 0.07 0.90 -14.64
CA GLY A 115 1.27 0.11 -15.02
C GLY A 115 1.35 -1.25 -14.32
N ASP A 116 2.36 -2.09 -14.59
CA ASP A 116 2.47 -3.46 -14.02
C ASP A 116 2.14 -3.58 -12.51
N SER A 117 2.46 -2.56 -11.73
CA SER A 117 2.09 -2.43 -10.31
C SER A 117 0.57 -2.32 -10.08
N GLY A 118 -0.11 -1.50 -10.87
CA GLY A 118 -1.55 -1.21 -10.77
C GLY A 118 -2.46 -2.35 -11.24
N GLU A 119 -2.07 -3.13 -12.25
CA GLU A 119 -2.83 -4.33 -12.63
C GLU A 119 -2.82 -5.38 -11.50
N VAL A 120 -1.70 -5.51 -10.78
CA VAL A 120 -1.65 -6.38 -9.60
C VAL A 120 -2.48 -5.81 -8.45
N LEU A 121 -2.42 -4.50 -8.19
CA LEU A 121 -3.23 -3.84 -7.15
C LEU A 121 -4.75 -3.98 -7.42
N GLY A 122 -5.18 -3.80 -8.67
CA GLY A 122 -6.58 -3.98 -9.07
C GLY A 122 -7.09 -5.41 -8.89
N ASN A 123 -6.20 -6.40 -8.96
CA ASN A 123 -6.51 -7.80 -8.69
C ASN A 123 -6.60 -8.15 -7.20
N LEU A 124 -6.16 -7.27 -6.28
CA LEU A 124 -6.29 -7.46 -4.84
C LEU A 124 -7.69 -7.03 -4.37
N LYS A 125 -8.71 -7.85 -4.65
CA LYS A 125 -10.10 -7.53 -4.29
C LYS A 125 -10.36 -7.74 -2.80
N THR A 126 -9.69 -8.73 -2.20
CA THR A 126 -9.86 -9.11 -0.81
C THR A 126 -8.52 -9.18 -0.09
N PRO A 127 -8.50 -9.07 1.26
CA PRO A 127 -7.27 -9.30 2.04
C PRO A 127 -6.60 -10.65 1.74
N ARG A 128 -7.39 -11.69 1.41
CA ARG A 128 -6.90 -13.04 1.13
C ARG A 128 -6.06 -13.08 -0.14
N ASP A 129 -6.41 -12.28 -1.15
CA ASP A 129 -5.66 -12.20 -2.41
C ASP A 129 -4.24 -11.70 -2.14
N PHE A 130 -4.08 -10.70 -1.27
CA PHE A 130 -2.78 -10.21 -0.84
C PHE A 130 -2.02 -11.22 0.02
N GLY A 131 -2.72 -11.95 0.91
CA GLY A 131 -2.12 -13.04 1.68
C GLY A 131 -1.57 -14.19 0.81
N LEU A 132 -2.29 -14.56 -0.26
CA LEU A 132 -1.83 -15.55 -1.24
C LEU A 132 -0.63 -15.05 -2.03
N LEU A 133 -0.62 -13.77 -2.42
CA LEU A 133 0.53 -13.14 -3.07
C LEU A 133 1.77 -13.19 -2.17
N ALA A 134 1.63 -12.77 -0.90
CA ALA A 134 2.72 -12.77 0.07
C ALA A 134 3.28 -14.17 0.35
N LYS A 135 2.41 -15.20 0.35
CA LYS A 135 2.84 -16.60 0.50
C LYS A 135 3.62 -17.11 -0.72
N LYS A 136 3.26 -16.66 -1.93
CA LYS A 136 3.91 -17.08 -3.18
C LYS A 136 5.21 -16.31 -3.44
N ASP A 137 5.22 -15.01 -3.17
CA ASP A 137 6.33 -14.09 -3.41
C ASP A 137 6.36 -12.98 -2.35
N LEU A 138 7.14 -13.23 -1.30
CA LEU A 138 7.28 -12.32 -0.16
C LEU A 138 7.96 -11.00 -0.54
N GLU A 139 8.94 -11.03 -1.44
CA GLU A 139 9.63 -9.79 -1.85
C GLU A 139 8.72 -8.85 -2.62
N LYS A 140 7.93 -9.40 -3.55
CA LYS A 140 6.95 -8.61 -4.30
C LYS A 140 5.91 -8.01 -3.37
N ALA A 141 5.40 -8.79 -2.40
CA ALA A 141 4.45 -8.30 -1.41
C ALA A 141 5.04 -7.19 -0.52
N LEU A 142 6.29 -7.31 -0.09
CA LEU A 142 6.97 -6.25 0.69
C LEU A 142 7.11 -4.95 -0.11
N ARG A 143 7.52 -5.03 -1.39
CA ARG A 143 7.62 -3.84 -2.25
C ARG A 143 6.26 -3.18 -2.46
N MET A 144 5.20 -3.96 -2.63
CA MET A 144 3.83 -3.44 -2.72
C MET A 144 3.36 -2.82 -1.43
N PHE A 145 3.63 -3.45 -0.28
CA PHE A 145 3.22 -2.93 1.03
C PHE A 145 3.84 -1.55 1.32
N GLU A 146 5.01 -1.24 0.76
CA GLU A 146 5.67 0.07 0.88
C GLU A 146 5.29 1.04 -0.26
N TYR A 147 4.59 0.56 -1.30
CA TYR A 147 4.23 1.35 -2.47
C TYR A 147 3.16 2.40 -2.13
N GLN A 148 3.30 3.59 -2.70
CA GLN A 148 2.41 4.72 -2.37
C GLN A 148 0.96 4.39 -2.70
N ASP A 149 0.71 3.78 -3.85
CA ASP A 149 -0.64 3.50 -4.36
C ASP A 149 -1.21 2.17 -3.84
N PHE A 150 -0.51 1.47 -2.93
CA PHE A 150 -1.07 0.27 -2.27
C PHE A 150 -2.42 0.55 -1.62
N THR A 151 -2.56 1.80 -1.16
CA THR A 151 -3.74 2.42 -0.59
C THR A 151 -4.96 2.45 -1.49
N GLU A 152 -4.76 2.34 -2.82
CA GLU A 152 -5.82 2.38 -3.81
C GLU A 152 -6.43 1.00 -4.08
N ALA A 153 -5.80 -0.09 -3.59
CA ALA A 153 -6.32 -1.44 -3.77
C ALA A 153 -7.76 -1.56 -3.22
N PRO A 154 -8.66 -2.33 -3.87
CA PRO A 154 -10.07 -2.41 -3.45
C PRO A 154 -10.27 -2.80 -1.98
N PHE A 155 -9.49 -3.75 -1.45
CA PHE A 155 -9.61 -4.17 -0.06
C PHE A 155 -9.14 -3.11 0.95
N MET A 156 -8.36 -2.12 0.52
CA MET A 156 -7.87 -1.00 1.35
C MET A 156 -8.91 0.11 1.53
N GLN A 157 -10.05 0.04 0.82
CA GLN A 157 -11.20 0.93 1.00
C GLN A 157 -12.09 0.52 2.20
N ASP A 158 -11.73 -0.56 2.89
CA ASP A 158 -12.29 -0.89 4.19
C ASP A 158 -11.59 -0.07 5.30
N SER A 159 -12.37 0.71 6.06
CA SER A 159 -11.83 1.60 7.11
C SER A 159 -10.97 0.85 8.12
N ARG A 160 -11.36 -0.36 8.53
CA ARG A 160 -10.60 -1.13 9.52
C ARG A 160 -9.26 -1.59 8.96
N VAL A 161 -9.27 -2.16 7.75
CA VAL A 161 -8.04 -2.56 7.04
C VAL A 161 -7.11 -1.36 6.90
N ARG A 162 -7.68 -0.22 6.51
CA ARG A 162 -6.93 1.02 6.31
C ARG A 162 -6.26 1.49 7.59
N THR A 163 -7.01 1.57 8.68
CA THR A 163 -6.51 2.03 9.97
C THR A 163 -5.39 1.13 10.52
N ILE A 164 -5.48 -0.19 10.30
CA ILE A 164 -4.42 -1.13 10.66
C ILE A 164 -3.15 -0.83 9.84
N TYR A 165 -3.29 -0.66 8.52
CA TYR A 165 -2.15 -0.35 7.64
C TYR A 165 -1.49 0.98 8.02
N ASP A 166 -2.26 2.05 8.18
CA ASP A 166 -1.73 3.38 8.54
C ASP A 166 -1.07 3.36 9.93
N GLY A 167 -1.56 2.51 10.84
CA GLY A 167 -0.92 2.24 12.13
C GLY A 167 0.42 1.52 12.04
N LEU A 168 0.73 0.84 10.94
CA LEU A 168 1.97 0.10 10.72
C LEU A 168 2.94 0.80 9.75
N LYS A 169 2.42 1.54 8.77
CA LYS A 169 3.18 2.17 7.69
C LYS A 169 4.28 3.11 8.22
N GLY A 170 5.45 3.08 7.59
CA GLY A 170 6.56 4.00 7.90
C GLY A 170 7.31 3.71 9.20
N ARG A 171 7.03 2.58 9.87
CA ARG A 171 7.75 2.14 11.08
C ARG A 171 8.92 1.21 10.73
N ALA A 172 9.81 0.99 11.70
CA ALA A 172 10.94 0.10 11.51
C ALA A 172 10.48 -1.37 11.41
N GLY A 173 11.20 -2.16 10.60
CA GLY A 173 10.98 -3.61 10.49
C GLY A 173 9.90 -4.04 9.50
N ARG A 174 10.08 -3.75 8.20
CA ARG A 174 9.10 -4.07 7.13
C ARG A 174 8.54 -5.50 7.12
N ARG A 175 9.36 -6.52 7.45
CA ARG A 175 8.91 -7.92 7.52
C ARG A 175 7.97 -8.17 8.69
N ASN A 176 8.29 -7.60 9.85
CA ASN A 176 7.42 -7.64 11.03
C ASN A 176 6.09 -6.93 10.77
N LEU A 177 6.14 -5.75 10.15
CA LEU A 177 4.93 -4.98 9.85
C LEU A 177 4.01 -5.72 8.87
N LEU A 178 4.57 -6.33 7.82
CA LEU A 178 3.80 -7.14 6.89
C LEU A 178 3.20 -8.38 7.58
N GLU A 179 3.97 -9.06 8.44
CA GLU A 179 3.48 -10.18 9.25
C GLU A 179 2.29 -9.77 10.13
N GLU A 180 2.45 -8.71 10.92
CA GLU A 180 1.40 -8.20 11.82
C GLU A 180 0.16 -7.72 11.04
N PHE A 181 0.34 -7.14 9.85
CA PHE A 181 -0.75 -6.77 8.96
C PHE A 181 -1.55 -8.02 8.50
N LEU A 182 -0.86 -9.04 7.97
CA LEU A 182 -1.52 -10.26 7.47
C LEU A 182 -2.21 -11.05 8.60
N VAL A 183 -1.63 -11.08 9.79
CA VAL A 183 -2.22 -11.73 10.97
C VAL A 183 -3.45 -10.95 11.44
N ALA A 184 -3.38 -9.61 11.52
CA ALA A 184 -4.50 -8.77 11.93
C ALA A 184 -5.71 -8.86 10.98
N LEU A 185 -5.45 -9.06 9.69
CA LEU A 185 -6.50 -9.30 8.68
C LEU A 185 -7.04 -10.73 8.66
N GLN A 186 -6.54 -11.62 9.52
CA GLN A 186 -6.94 -13.03 9.61
C GLN A 186 -6.76 -13.82 8.30
N VAL A 187 -5.80 -13.41 7.47
CA VAL A 187 -5.45 -14.11 6.22
C VAL A 187 -4.26 -15.04 6.37
N LYS A 188 -3.62 -14.99 7.54
CA LYS A 188 -2.46 -15.77 7.92
C LYS A 188 -2.53 -16.08 9.42
N GLU A 189 -2.17 -17.31 9.79
CA GLU A 189 -1.97 -17.64 11.21
C GLU A 189 -0.60 -17.14 11.69
N PRO A 190 -0.52 -16.64 12.93
CA PRO A 190 0.74 -16.20 13.49
C PRO A 190 1.75 -17.34 13.62
N VAL A 191 3.03 -17.03 13.40
CA VAL A 191 4.09 -18.04 13.55
C VAL A 191 4.26 -18.41 15.02
N LYS A 192 4.05 -19.68 15.34
CA LYS A 192 4.32 -20.29 16.65
C LYS A 192 5.62 -21.10 16.58
N LEU A 193 6.44 -21.02 17.62
CA LEU A 193 7.67 -21.78 17.75
C LEU A 193 7.41 -23.05 18.56
N THR A 194 8.11 -24.10 18.19
CA THR A 194 8.11 -25.37 18.93
C THR A 194 9.54 -25.84 19.09
N LEU A 195 9.89 -26.25 20.30
CA LEU A 195 11.21 -26.79 20.62
C LEU A 195 11.11 -27.78 21.77
N GLU A 196 12.08 -28.67 21.88
CA GLU A 196 12.13 -29.67 22.95
C GLU A 196 12.64 -29.03 24.25
N THR A 197 11.82 -29.04 25.30
CA THR A 197 12.14 -28.46 26.62
C THR A 197 12.68 -29.48 27.62
N GLY A 198 13.10 -30.65 27.16
CA GLY A 198 13.65 -31.70 28.03
C GLY A 198 14.96 -31.26 28.69
N THR A 199 15.17 -31.68 29.95
CA THR A 199 16.41 -31.40 30.68
C THR A 199 17.61 -31.98 29.94
N ARG A 200 18.65 -31.17 29.75
CA ARG A 200 19.92 -31.58 29.12
C ARG A 200 20.93 -31.90 30.22
N ILE A 201 21.43 -33.13 30.25
CA ILE A 201 22.33 -33.62 31.31
C ILE A 201 23.70 -33.91 30.70
N TYR A 202 24.75 -33.34 31.31
CA TYR A 202 26.13 -33.49 30.88
C TYR A 202 26.99 -34.03 32.02
N GLU A 203 27.36 -35.31 31.94
CA GLU A 203 28.20 -36.01 32.91
C GLU A 203 29.64 -36.14 32.38
N ASN A 204 30.63 -36.09 33.27
CA ASN A 204 32.05 -36.34 32.96
C ASN A 204 32.66 -35.46 31.85
N LEU A 205 32.39 -34.15 31.86
CA LEU A 205 32.91 -33.19 30.89
C LEU A 205 34.43 -32.96 31.05
N THR A 206 35.23 -33.49 30.11
CA THR A 206 36.69 -33.30 30.05
C THR A 206 37.12 -32.15 29.13
N GLY A 207 36.20 -31.64 28.30
CA GLY A 207 36.39 -30.53 27.36
C GLY A 207 35.08 -29.79 27.11
N ILE A 208 35.12 -28.70 26.32
CA ILE A 208 33.93 -27.94 25.95
C ILE A 208 32.96 -28.88 25.22
N ALA A 209 31.74 -29.05 25.75
CA ALA A 209 30.68 -29.75 25.05
C ALA A 209 29.87 -28.75 24.23
N GLU A 210 29.65 -29.07 22.96
CA GLU A 210 28.77 -28.32 22.07
C GLU A 210 27.49 -29.12 21.88
N ASP A 211 26.34 -28.46 22.03
CA ASP A 211 25.02 -29.02 21.74
C ASP A 211 24.15 -27.95 21.07
N TYR A 212 22.93 -28.28 20.67
CA TYR A 212 22.04 -27.35 19.99
C TYR A 212 20.58 -27.48 20.42
N ILE A 213 19.84 -26.39 20.24
CA ILE A 213 18.39 -26.32 20.39
C ILE A 213 17.80 -26.35 18.97
N ASP A 214 16.99 -27.37 18.66
CA ASP A 214 16.22 -27.43 17.40
C ASP A 214 14.90 -26.69 17.59
N ILE A 215 14.74 -25.57 16.89
CA ILE A 215 13.57 -24.69 16.96
C ILE A 215 12.83 -24.80 15.63
N ALA A 216 11.58 -25.27 15.67
CA ALA A 216 10.71 -25.38 14.51
C ALA A 216 9.64 -24.28 14.50
N ALA A 217 9.48 -23.60 13.36
CA ALA A 217 8.42 -22.64 13.10
C ALA A 217 7.19 -23.37 12.54
N GLY A 218 6.02 -23.13 13.12
CA GLY A 218 4.78 -23.82 12.74
C GLY A 218 4.20 -23.40 11.39
N THR A 219 4.50 -22.17 10.93
CA THR A 219 4.03 -21.62 9.65
C THR A 219 5.10 -20.72 9.02
N TRP A 220 4.89 -20.29 7.77
CA TRP A 220 5.74 -19.30 7.10
C TRP A 220 5.52 -17.91 7.72
N GLY A 221 6.51 -17.01 7.66
CA GLY A 221 6.35 -15.63 8.14
C GLY A 221 7.58 -15.09 8.86
N TYR A 222 7.42 -13.92 9.49
CA TYR A 222 8.47 -13.30 10.30
C TYR A 222 8.58 -13.94 11.70
N VAL A 223 9.80 -14.14 12.17
CA VAL A 223 10.12 -14.70 13.49
C VAL A 223 11.23 -13.88 14.12
N SER A 224 11.12 -13.60 15.42
CA SER A 224 12.22 -13.06 16.24
C SER A 224 12.12 -13.66 17.65
N ALA A 225 13.22 -14.21 18.15
CA ALA A 225 13.32 -14.68 19.53
C ALA A 225 14.69 -14.34 20.13
N ASP A 226 14.68 -13.97 21.41
CA ASP A 226 15.88 -13.67 22.20
C ASP A 226 16.26 -14.89 23.03
N ILE A 227 17.57 -15.15 23.15
CA ILE A 227 18.13 -16.28 23.87
C ILE A 227 18.99 -15.75 25.00
N THR A 228 18.64 -16.15 26.21
CA THR A 228 19.30 -15.71 27.44
C THR A 228 19.66 -16.92 28.30
N VAL A 229 20.72 -16.79 29.07
CA VAL A 229 21.20 -17.81 30.00
C VAL A 229 21.34 -17.20 31.38
N ASP A 230 21.05 -17.97 32.43
CA ASP A 230 21.15 -17.53 33.82
C ASP A 230 22.42 -18.03 34.52
N ALA A 231 23.18 -18.93 33.88
CA ALA A 231 24.37 -19.55 34.45
C ALA A 231 25.62 -19.29 33.60
N PRO A 232 26.77 -18.92 34.22
CA PRO A 232 27.98 -18.50 33.50
C PRO A 232 28.69 -19.64 32.77
N PHE A 233 28.39 -20.91 33.09
CA PHE A 233 28.98 -22.09 32.45
C PHE A 233 28.32 -22.44 31.11
N ILE A 234 27.21 -21.79 30.76
CA ILE A 234 26.51 -21.96 29.48
C ILE A 234 26.85 -20.76 28.59
N GLU A 235 27.46 -21.01 27.44
CA GLU A 235 27.72 -19.99 26.42
C GLU A 235 26.79 -20.21 25.22
N PRO A 236 25.77 -19.38 25.03
CA PRO A 236 24.95 -19.45 23.83
C PRO A 236 25.76 -18.97 22.61
N GLY A 237 25.65 -19.67 21.48
CA GLY A 237 26.33 -19.28 20.24
C GLY A 237 25.73 -18.03 19.60
N THR A 238 24.43 -17.80 19.80
CA THR A 238 23.72 -16.58 19.38
C THR A 238 22.74 -16.14 20.46
N PHE A 239 22.56 -14.83 20.60
CA PHE A 239 21.65 -14.23 21.59
C PHE A 239 20.30 -13.84 21.00
N ARG A 240 20.17 -13.86 19.67
CA ARG A 240 18.95 -13.52 18.95
C ARG A 240 18.88 -14.31 17.65
N ILE A 241 17.70 -14.80 17.33
CA ILE A 241 17.39 -15.46 16.07
C ILE A 241 16.28 -14.68 15.34
N THR A 242 16.35 -14.67 14.01
CA THR A 242 15.35 -14.08 13.13
C THR A 242 14.85 -15.09 12.09
N ASP A 243 13.89 -14.71 11.27
CA ASP A 243 13.36 -15.52 10.16
C ASP A 243 14.45 -15.98 9.16
N GLN A 244 15.55 -15.25 9.06
CA GLN A 244 16.67 -15.58 8.18
C GLN A 244 17.48 -16.80 8.64
N ASP A 245 17.42 -17.13 9.92
CA ASP A 245 18.14 -18.27 10.50
C ASP A 245 17.39 -19.61 10.30
N PHE A 246 16.16 -19.56 9.78
CA PHE A 246 15.33 -20.74 9.54
C PHE A 246 15.50 -21.27 8.12
N VAL A 247 15.92 -22.53 8.01
CA VAL A 247 16.00 -23.27 6.73
C VAL A 247 14.92 -24.35 6.76
N GLN A 248 14.01 -24.34 5.78
CA GLN A 248 12.85 -25.26 5.73
C GLN A 248 12.01 -25.26 7.03
N GLY A 249 11.90 -24.10 7.69
CA GLY A 249 11.12 -23.94 8.92
C GLY A 249 11.81 -24.44 10.19
N ARG A 250 13.12 -24.76 10.15
CA ARG A 250 13.91 -25.11 11.34
C ARG A 250 15.14 -24.24 11.51
N CYS A 251 15.45 -23.87 12.74
CA CYS A 251 16.65 -23.15 13.15
C CYS A 251 17.36 -23.95 14.25
N ARG A 252 18.67 -24.17 14.09
CA ARG A 252 19.50 -24.84 15.10
C ARG A 252 20.39 -23.83 15.78
N VAL A 253 20.15 -23.60 17.06
CA VAL A 253 20.95 -22.69 17.88
C VAL A 253 21.97 -23.50 18.67
N GLY A 254 23.24 -23.37 18.33
CA GLY A 254 24.32 -23.99 19.10
C GLY A 254 24.56 -23.29 20.44
N TYR A 255 24.88 -24.06 21.47
CA TYR A 255 25.36 -23.57 22.76
C TYR A 255 26.50 -24.47 23.27
N ARG A 256 27.35 -23.90 24.13
CA ARG A 256 28.53 -24.56 24.66
C ARG A 256 28.46 -24.64 26.18
N ILE A 257 28.86 -25.78 26.71
CA ILE A 257 29.07 -25.97 28.15
C ILE A 257 30.57 -25.85 28.41
N VAL A 258 30.96 -24.85 29.23
CA VAL A 258 32.35 -24.51 29.52
C VAL A 258 32.77 -25.13 30.85
N PRO A 259 33.59 -26.20 30.85
CA PRO A 259 33.92 -26.93 32.08
C PRO A 259 34.70 -26.09 33.09
N SER A 260 35.52 -25.15 32.64
CA SER A 260 36.32 -24.27 33.51
C SER A 260 35.48 -23.30 34.34
N ARG A 261 34.17 -23.17 34.06
CA ARG A 261 33.23 -22.33 34.80
C ARG A 261 32.26 -23.13 35.65
N LEU A 262 32.37 -24.47 35.66
CA LEU A 262 31.63 -25.35 36.55
C LEU A 262 32.29 -25.38 37.94
N HIS A 263 31.49 -25.25 39.00
CA HIS A 263 31.96 -25.56 40.35
C HIS A 263 31.87 -27.06 40.62
N ARG A 264 32.49 -27.53 41.71
CA ARG A 264 32.47 -28.94 42.11
C ARG A 264 31.03 -29.42 42.33
N GLY A 265 30.70 -30.60 41.79
CA GLY A 265 29.36 -31.22 41.90
C GLY A 265 28.42 -30.86 40.74
N ARG A 266 27.10 -30.92 41.00
CA ARG A 266 26.06 -30.59 40.02
C ARG A 266 25.88 -29.09 39.90
N ASN A 267 25.95 -28.59 38.67
CA ASN A 267 25.69 -27.21 38.31
C ASN A 267 24.36 -27.17 37.56
N PHE A 268 23.50 -26.22 37.92
CA PHE A 268 22.20 -26.03 37.29
C PHE A 268 22.21 -24.69 36.56
N GLY A 269 21.69 -24.70 35.34
CA GLY A 269 21.45 -23.49 34.56
C GLY A 269 20.22 -23.68 33.68
N CYS A 270 19.76 -22.59 33.12
CA CYS A 270 18.59 -22.52 32.26
C CYS A 270 18.90 -21.69 31.03
N ILE A 271 18.57 -22.24 29.86
CA ILE A 271 18.52 -21.49 28.61
C ILE A 271 17.08 -21.07 28.40
N ARG A 272 16.85 -19.76 28.32
CA ARG A 272 15.55 -19.16 28.08
C ARG A 272 15.48 -18.64 26.66
N VAL A 273 14.53 -19.16 25.89
CA VAL A 273 14.19 -18.69 24.55
C VAL A 273 12.86 -17.94 24.63
N LYS A 274 12.86 -16.63 24.32
CA LYS A 274 11.68 -15.77 24.44
C LYS A 274 11.35 -15.07 23.13
N SER A 275 10.18 -15.39 22.55
CA SER A 275 9.59 -14.69 21.41
C SER A 275 8.53 -13.68 21.87
N LEU A 276 7.86 -12.95 20.96
CA LEU A 276 6.70 -12.09 21.29
C LEU A 276 5.57 -12.87 21.98
N ARG A 277 5.39 -14.12 21.59
CA ARG A 277 4.19 -14.93 21.88
C ARG A 277 4.45 -16.00 22.93
N GLU A 278 5.70 -16.47 23.01
CA GLU A 278 6.05 -17.71 23.71
C GLU A 278 7.36 -17.55 24.50
N GLU A 279 7.44 -18.26 25.61
CA GLU A 279 8.65 -18.37 26.43
C GLU A 279 8.90 -19.86 26.70
N PHE A 280 10.12 -20.30 26.42
CA PHE A 280 10.57 -21.67 26.64
C PHE A 280 11.75 -21.64 27.60
N LEU A 281 11.76 -22.58 28.54
CA LEU A 281 12.82 -22.77 29.52
C LEU A 281 13.40 -24.18 29.34
N ILE A 282 14.70 -24.25 29.12
CA ILE A 282 15.45 -25.50 28.94
C ILE A 282 16.42 -25.62 30.11
N SER A 283 16.16 -26.58 30.99
CA SER A 283 17.03 -26.87 32.13
C SER A 283 18.28 -27.60 31.66
N VAL A 284 19.45 -27.13 32.11
CA VAL A 284 20.76 -27.70 31.84
C VAL A 284 21.41 -28.11 33.15
N GLU A 285 21.80 -29.37 33.25
CA GLU A 285 22.53 -29.94 34.36
C GLU A 285 23.92 -30.38 33.88
N ALA A 286 24.97 -29.88 34.53
CA ALA A 286 26.35 -30.23 34.19
C ALA A 286 27.16 -30.59 35.43
N GLU A 287 27.90 -31.71 35.37
CA GLU A 287 28.78 -32.16 36.45
C GLU A 287 30.24 -31.77 36.16
N GLY A 288 30.84 -30.95 37.04
CA GLY A 288 32.22 -30.51 36.91
C GLY A 288 33.21 -31.58 37.39
N TYR A 289 34.09 -32.07 36.50
CA TYR A 289 35.13 -33.05 36.81
C TYR A 289 36.53 -32.51 36.48
N HIS A 290 37.53 -32.87 37.29
CA HIS A 290 38.93 -32.44 37.13
C HIS A 290 39.52 -32.88 35.78
N ALA A 291 40.04 -31.94 34.99
CA ALA A 291 41.12 -32.23 34.05
C ALA A 291 42.39 -32.53 34.88
N ALA A 292 42.82 -33.78 34.82
CA ALA A 292 44.08 -34.24 35.36
C ALA A 292 45.24 -33.54 34.61
N GLY A 293 45.69 -32.41 35.16
CA GLY A 293 47.02 -31.86 34.87
C GLY A 293 48.04 -32.55 35.77
N ASN A 294 48.66 -33.60 35.23
CA ASN A 294 49.85 -34.29 35.77
C ASN A 294 49.82 -34.65 37.26
N ALA A 295 48.88 -35.50 37.63
CA ALA A 295 49.21 -36.53 38.62
C ALA A 295 49.65 -37.75 37.83
N GLU A 296 50.98 -37.88 37.66
CA GLU A 296 51.55 -39.21 37.70
C GLU A 296 50.92 -39.95 38.88
N ARG A 297 50.67 -41.24 38.69
CA ARG A 297 50.24 -42.14 39.74
C ARG A 297 51.24 -42.08 40.89
N GLU A 298 51.04 -41.18 41.84
CA GLU A 298 51.55 -41.34 43.20
C GLU A 298 50.49 -42.11 43.97
N SER A 299 50.67 -43.43 43.94
CA SER A 299 50.25 -44.30 45.02
C SER A 299 50.64 -43.71 46.38
N GLY A 300 49.66 -43.48 47.25
CA GLY A 300 49.86 -43.46 48.70
C GLY A 300 49.97 -42.08 49.39
N THR A 301 49.20 -41.94 50.46
CA THR A 301 49.46 -41.15 51.68
C THR A 301 49.26 -39.63 51.77
N ASP A 302 49.41 -38.80 50.71
CA ASP A 302 49.42 -37.33 50.91
C ASP A 302 48.19 -36.58 50.35
N ARG A 303 47.03 -36.72 51.02
CA ARG A 303 45.91 -35.76 50.87
C ARG A 303 46.00 -34.70 51.97
N PHE A 304 46.31 -33.46 51.62
CA PHE A 304 46.22 -32.32 52.53
C PHE A 304 44.79 -31.78 52.61
N MET A 305 44.35 -31.44 53.82
CA MET A 305 43.01 -30.97 54.17
C MET A 305 42.75 -29.53 53.66
N ASP A 306 41.65 -29.31 52.95
CA ASP A 306 41.22 -27.98 52.51
C ASP A 306 40.32 -27.27 53.54
N HIS A 307 40.13 -25.95 53.39
CA HIS A 307 39.29 -25.15 54.30
C HIS A 307 37.80 -25.56 54.31
N GLY A 308 37.29 -26.11 53.20
CA GLY A 308 35.90 -26.59 53.12
C GLY A 308 35.67 -27.85 53.94
N SER A 309 36.66 -28.73 54.00
CA SER A 309 36.62 -29.97 54.80
C SER A 309 36.64 -29.67 56.30
N LEU A 310 37.38 -28.64 56.73
CA LEU A 310 37.44 -28.18 58.13
C LEU A 310 36.19 -27.44 58.62
N TYR A 311 35.37 -26.91 57.70
CA TYR A 311 34.26 -26.02 58.04
C TYR A 311 33.29 -26.62 59.07
N LYS A 312 32.92 -27.90 58.89
CA LYS A 312 31.99 -28.59 59.81
C LYS A 312 32.55 -28.67 61.23
N TYR A 313 33.81 -29.09 61.36
CA TYR A 313 34.50 -29.12 62.66
C TYR A 313 34.60 -27.72 63.27
N LEU A 314 35.05 -26.72 62.50
CA LEU A 314 35.21 -25.35 62.98
C LEU A 314 33.88 -24.71 63.39
N SER A 315 32.78 -25.03 62.70
CA SER A 315 31.44 -24.58 63.10
C SER A 315 31.02 -25.19 64.44
N LEU A 316 31.22 -26.49 64.65
CA LEU A 316 30.93 -27.16 65.92
C LEU A 316 31.86 -26.67 67.05
N ARG A 317 33.13 -26.43 66.74
CA ARG A 317 34.10 -25.83 67.67
C ARG A 317 33.69 -24.43 68.08
N LEU A 318 33.20 -23.63 67.13
CA LEU A 318 32.67 -22.30 67.40
C LEU A 318 31.43 -22.38 68.29
N ASP A 319 30.53 -23.34 68.07
CA ASP A 319 29.36 -23.55 68.94
C ASP A 319 29.79 -23.91 70.37
N TYR A 320 30.81 -24.76 70.51
CA TYR A 320 31.38 -25.10 71.81
C TYR A 320 31.97 -23.87 72.50
N GLU A 321 32.77 -23.08 71.78
CA GLU A 321 33.36 -21.86 72.32
C GLU A 321 32.30 -20.80 72.65
N ALA A 322 31.25 -20.69 71.84
CA ALA A 322 30.13 -19.79 72.09
C ALA A 322 29.23 -20.25 73.25
N GLY A 323 29.40 -21.47 73.77
CA GLY A 323 28.58 -22.04 74.84
C GLY A 323 27.18 -22.45 74.39
N VAL A 324 27.02 -22.73 73.10
CA VAL A 324 25.74 -23.14 72.50
C VAL A 324 25.59 -24.65 72.70
N TYR A 325 24.47 -25.10 73.27
CA TYR A 325 24.20 -26.52 73.59
C TYR A 325 25.04 -27.13 74.72
N GLU A 326 24.63 -28.33 75.16
CA GLU A 326 25.37 -29.08 76.19
C GLU A 326 26.76 -29.50 75.68
N PRO A 327 27.85 -29.25 76.45
CA PRO A 327 29.21 -29.57 76.03
C PRO A 327 29.41 -31.03 75.60
N ALA A 328 28.77 -31.99 76.28
CA ALA A 328 28.86 -33.41 75.94
C ALA A 328 28.26 -33.75 74.56
N LEU A 329 27.21 -33.06 74.13
CA LEU A 329 26.61 -33.25 72.81
C LEU A 329 27.59 -32.78 71.72
N LEU A 330 28.12 -31.57 71.87
CA LEU A 330 29.04 -30.99 70.90
C LEU A 330 30.35 -31.76 70.81
N LEU A 331 30.94 -32.16 71.94
CA LEU A 331 32.15 -32.97 71.94
C LEU A 331 31.94 -34.30 71.20
N ASN A 332 30.78 -34.94 71.33
CA ASN A 332 30.47 -36.16 70.58
C ASN A 332 30.33 -35.90 69.07
N GLN A 333 29.69 -34.81 68.67
CA GLN A 333 29.55 -34.44 67.25
C GLN A 333 30.92 -34.08 66.63
N MET A 334 31.71 -33.28 67.35
CA MET A 334 33.07 -32.92 66.94
C MET A 334 33.98 -34.15 66.84
N MET A 335 33.82 -35.13 67.74
CA MET A 335 34.61 -36.37 67.70
C MET A 335 34.30 -37.20 66.46
N LYS A 336 33.02 -37.32 66.07
CA LYS A 336 32.62 -37.96 64.81
C LYS A 336 33.20 -37.25 63.58
N GLU A 337 33.10 -35.92 63.53
CA GLU A 337 33.68 -35.16 62.42
C GLU A 337 35.21 -35.28 62.39
N THR A 338 35.87 -35.38 63.55
CA THR A 338 37.32 -35.58 63.62
C THR A 338 37.74 -36.97 63.15
N GLU A 339 36.94 -38.01 63.43
CA GLU A 339 37.15 -39.35 62.86
C GLU A 339 37.03 -39.34 61.33
N HIS A 340 36.04 -38.61 60.78
CA HIS A 340 35.92 -38.40 59.33
C HIS A 340 37.14 -37.66 58.77
N LEU A 341 37.58 -36.57 59.40
CA LEU A 341 38.78 -35.83 58.98
C LEU A 341 40.03 -36.70 58.99
N ARG A 342 40.18 -37.58 59.99
CA ARG A 342 41.31 -38.53 60.06
C ARG A 342 41.25 -39.63 59.00
N ALA A 343 40.06 -40.08 58.63
CA ALA A 343 39.87 -41.11 57.61
C ALA A 343 40.15 -40.55 56.21
N ASP A 344 39.68 -39.33 55.95
CA ASP A 344 39.78 -38.70 54.63
C ASP A 344 41.16 -38.06 54.36
N PHE A 345 41.85 -37.62 55.43
CA PHE A 345 43.15 -36.93 55.38
C PHE A 345 44.18 -37.54 56.36
N PRO A 346 44.58 -38.81 56.20
CA PRO A 346 45.44 -39.50 57.17
C PRO A 346 46.87 -38.96 57.26
N GLY A 347 47.36 -38.28 56.21
CA GLY A 347 48.69 -37.66 56.15
C GLY A 347 48.74 -36.21 56.67
N ASP A 348 47.59 -35.60 57.01
CA ASP A 348 47.55 -34.22 57.48
C ASP A 348 47.66 -34.14 59.00
N GLU A 349 48.76 -33.58 59.50
CA GLU A 349 49.02 -33.45 60.93
C GLU A 349 48.00 -32.57 61.66
N ARG A 350 47.28 -31.68 60.96
CA ARG A 350 46.18 -30.89 61.55
C ARG A 350 45.09 -31.79 62.11
N ALA A 351 44.74 -32.87 61.41
CA ALA A 351 43.73 -33.82 61.86
C ALA A 351 44.13 -34.48 63.19
N LYS A 352 45.42 -34.79 63.34
CA LYS A 352 45.97 -35.40 64.56
C LYS A 352 45.99 -34.42 65.72
N LEU A 353 46.36 -33.16 65.49
CA LEU A 353 46.31 -32.13 66.53
C LEU A 353 44.88 -31.79 66.96
N ILE A 354 43.93 -31.74 66.02
CA ILE A 354 42.49 -31.59 66.33
C ILE A 354 41.98 -32.77 67.17
N GLN A 355 42.40 -33.99 66.84
CA GLN A 355 42.09 -35.18 67.63
C GLN A 355 42.67 -35.07 69.05
N ALA A 356 43.92 -34.62 69.19
CA ALA A 356 44.53 -34.39 70.50
C ALA A 356 43.77 -33.32 71.30
N GLU A 357 43.39 -32.21 70.69
CA GLU A 357 42.55 -31.17 71.33
C GLU A 357 41.24 -31.76 71.86
N LEU A 358 40.53 -32.56 71.06
CA LEU A 358 39.29 -33.20 71.48
C LEU A 358 39.47 -34.24 72.59
N LEU A 359 40.57 -34.98 72.57
CA LEU A 359 40.89 -35.96 73.61
C LEU A 359 41.19 -35.24 74.94
N ILE A 360 41.90 -34.10 74.90
CA ILE A 360 42.12 -33.23 76.07
C ILE A 360 40.79 -32.71 76.60
N LEU A 361 39.92 -32.16 75.73
CA LEU A 361 38.61 -31.64 76.13
C LEU A 361 37.68 -32.74 76.70
N ASN A 362 37.89 -34.01 76.35
CA ASN A 362 37.18 -35.16 76.90
C ASN A 362 37.87 -35.78 78.15
N GLY A 363 38.94 -35.16 78.67
CA GLY A 363 39.67 -35.65 79.84
C GLY A 363 40.49 -36.92 79.61
N ARG A 364 40.83 -37.24 78.35
CA ARG A 364 41.61 -38.43 77.96
C ARG A 364 43.05 -38.05 77.62
N GLU A 365 43.78 -37.52 78.60
CA GLU A 365 45.13 -36.94 78.44
C GLU A 365 46.16 -37.94 77.90
N ASP A 366 46.15 -39.20 78.35
CA ASP A 366 47.10 -40.23 77.89
C ASP A 366 46.97 -40.49 76.38
N ASN A 367 45.74 -40.55 75.86
CA ASN A 367 45.47 -40.74 74.43
C ASN A 367 45.82 -39.50 73.62
N ALA A 368 45.63 -38.31 74.19
CA ALA A 368 46.06 -37.07 73.57
C ALA A 368 47.58 -36.98 73.46
N SER A 369 48.32 -37.43 74.48
CA SER A 369 49.79 -37.48 74.46
C SER A 369 50.30 -38.36 73.32
N LEU A 370 49.69 -39.53 73.11
CA LEU A 370 50.02 -40.41 71.98
C LEU A 370 49.78 -39.73 70.63
N ALA A 371 48.62 -39.08 70.45
CA ALA A 371 48.32 -38.37 69.21
C ALA A 371 49.27 -37.18 68.94
N LEU A 372 49.75 -36.50 70.00
CA LEU A 372 50.76 -35.45 69.89
C LEU A 372 52.16 -35.99 69.56
N ASP A 373 52.57 -37.10 70.17
CA ASP A 373 53.86 -37.72 69.85
C ASP A 373 53.92 -38.19 68.39
N ASP A 374 52.81 -38.72 67.86
CA ASP A 374 52.66 -39.12 66.45
C ASP A 374 52.79 -37.95 65.46
N ALA A 375 52.47 -36.72 65.88
CA ALA A 375 52.58 -35.51 65.05
C ALA A 375 53.89 -34.73 65.28
N ARG A 376 54.64 -35.05 66.34
CA ARG A 376 55.76 -34.25 66.85
C ARG A 376 56.85 -34.00 65.80
N ASP A 377 57.35 -35.06 65.18
CA ASP A 377 58.55 -34.96 64.35
C ASP A 377 58.26 -34.14 63.07
N HIS A 378 57.05 -34.28 62.50
CA HIS A 378 56.60 -33.48 61.36
C HIS A 378 56.42 -32.00 61.72
N VAL A 379 55.71 -31.70 62.82
CA VAL A 379 55.42 -30.31 63.23
C VAL A 379 56.71 -29.56 63.60
N LEU A 380 57.68 -30.24 64.24
CA LEU A 380 58.96 -29.63 64.58
C LEU A 380 59.85 -29.39 63.36
N ALA A 381 59.82 -30.27 62.36
CA ALA A 381 60.55 -30.11 61.11
C ALA A 381 60.05 -28.92 60.28
N HIS A 382 58.75 -28.65 60.28
CA HIS A 382 58.11 -27.58 59.50
C HIS A 382 57.72 -26.35 60.34
N ARG A 383 58.36 -26.14 61.51
CA ARG A 383 57.96 -25.12 62.50
C ARG A 383 58.00 -23.67 61.98
N GLU A 384 58.84 -23.39 60.98
CA GLU A 384 58.99 -22.05 60.37
C GLU A 384 58.01 -21.86 59.20
N GLU A 385 57.64 -22.95 58.51
CA GLU A 385 56.72 -22.93 57.37
C GLU A 385 55.24 -23.00 57.82
N GLN A 386 54.95 -23.77 58.87
CA GLN A 386 53.62 -24.01 59.42
C GLN A 386 53.50 -23.46 60.85
N VAL A 387 53.77 -22.17 61.01
CA VAL A 387 53.85 -21.49 62.32
C VAL A 387 52.58 -21.67 63.17
N GLU A 388 51.38 -21.60 62.57
CA GLU A 388 50.12 -21.78 63.30
C GLU A 388 49.94 -23.21 63.82
N LEU A 389 50.39 -24.21 63.05
CA LEU A 389 50.36 -25.61 63.45
C LEU A 389 51.34 -25.90 64.57
N TYR A 390 52.54 -25.30 64.49
CA TYR A 390 53.55 -25.38 65.54
C TYR A 390 53.05 -24.75 66.85
N CYS A 391 52.45 -23.57 66.79
CA CYS A 391 51.84 -22.93 67.96
C CYS A 391 50.70 -23.78 68.55
N PHE A 392 49.87 -24.40 67.71
CA PHE A 392 48.81 -25.30 68.17
C PHE A 392 49.35 -26.55 68.86
N TYR A 393 50.38 -27.19 68.30
CA TYR A 393 51.05 -28.32 68.94
C TYR A 393 51.64 -27.96 70.31
N GLN A 394 52.36 -26.83 70.41
CA GLN A 394 52.95 -26.39 71.67
C GLN A 394 51.88 -26.02 72.71
N TYR A 395 50.77 -25.42 72.28
CA TYR A 395 49.61 -25.14 73.13
C TYR A 395 49.05 -26.45 73.73
N LEU A 396 48.74 -27.45 72.90
CA LEU A 396 48.19 -28.73 73.37
C LEU A 396 49.14 -29.49 74.29
N ARG A 397 50.45 -29.40 74.03
CA ARG A 397 51.47 -30.01 74.90
C ARG A 397 51.52 -29.37 76.28
N LEU A 398 51.33 -28.05 76.37
CA LEU A 398 51.27 -27.32 77.63
C LEU A 398 50.01 -27.66 78.44
N GLU A 399 48.89 -27.94 77.76
CA GLU A 399 47.64 -28.38 78.42
C GLU A 399 47.82 -29.75 79.11
N ILE A 400 48.56 -30.69 78.52
CA ILE A 400 48.85 -32.00 79.13
C ILE A 400 49.95 -31.90 80.19
N LYS A 401 51.03 -31.16 79.90
CA LYS A 401 52.19 -31.03 80.80
C LYS A 401 52.54 -29.55 81.01
N PRO A 402 51.99 -28.92 82.05
CA PRO A 402 52.23 -27.50 82.32
C PRO A 402 53.71 -27.19 82.58
N SER A 403 54.22 -26.14 81.94
CA SER A 403 55.56 -25.59 82.17
C SER A 403 55.52 -24.07 82.07
N LEU A 404 55.81 -23.38 83.18
CA LEU A 404 55.71 -21.92 83.26
C LEU A 404 56.64 -21.23 82.25
N GLN A 405 57.89 -21.68 82.16
CA GLN A 405 58.88 -21.12 81.25
C GLN A 405 58.49 -21.29 79.77
N GLN A 406 57.96 -22.47 79.42
CA GLN A 406 57.51 -22.74 78.04
C GLN A 406 56.23 -21.97 77.71
N LYS A 407 55.29 -21.87 78.67
CA LYS A 407 54.08 -21.04 78.58
C LYS A 407 54.42 -19.58 78.30
N GLU A 408 55.30 -18.96 79.09
CA GLU A 408 55.74 -17.56 78.88
C GLU A 408 56.43 -17.37 77.52
N SER A 409 57.26 -18.33 77.10
CA SER A 409 57.92 -18.27 75.80
C SER A 409 56.95 -18.35 74.62
N LEU A 410 55.93 -19.22 74.71
CA LEU A 410 54.89 -19.38 73.68
C LEU A 410 53.98 -18.16 73.64
N VAL A 411 53.56 -17.63 74.80
CA VAL A 411 52.79 -16.39 74.91
C VAL A 411 53.53 -15.26 74.21
N ARG A 412 54.81 -15.03 74.53
CA ARG A 412 55.63 -13.98 73.90
C ARG A 412 55.75 -14.19 72.38
N TYR A 413 55.89 -15.43 71.93
CA TYR A 413 55.98 -15.75 70.51
C TYR A 413 54.67 -15.46 69.76
N ILE A 414 53.52 -15.91 70.29
CA ILE A 414 52.21 -15.60 69.71
C ILE A 414 51.93 -14.09 69.72
N ARG A 415 52.33 -13.38 70.79
CA ARG A 415 52.21 -11.91 70.86
C ARG A 415 52.98 -11.24 69.72
N LYS A 416 54.22 -11.66 69.48
CA LYS A 416 55.05 -11.13 68.40
C LYS A 416 54.35 -11.33 67.04
N LEU A 417 53.86 -12.54 66.76
CA LEU A 417 53.18 -12.86 65.49
C LEU A 417 51.94 -11.98 65.25
N LEU A 418 51.10 -11.80 66.28
CA LEU A 418 49.84 -11.06 66.13
C LEU A 418 50.02 -9.53 66.09
N TRP A 419 50.98 -8.96 66.83
CA TRP A 419 51.09 -7.50 67.01
C TRP A 419 52.33 -6.87 66.40
N GLU A 420 53.48 -7.55 66.36
CA GLU A 420 54.71 -7.01 65.76
C GLU A 420 54.82 -7.39 64.28
N ASP A 421 54.59 -8.66 63.95
CA ASP A 421 54.65 -9.16 62.57
C ASP A 421 53.35 -8.91 61.79
N GLY A 422 52.26 -8.52 62.50
CA GLY A 422 50.99 -8.11 61.92
C GLY A 422 50.21 -9.25 61.24
N GLU A 423 50.45 -10.50 61.63
CA GLU A 423 49.82 -11.66 61.00
C GLU A 423 48.37 -11.85 61.46
N VAL A 424 47.43 -11.83 60.53
CA VAL A 424 46.00 -12.05 60.81
C VAL A 424 45.70 -13.55 60.94
N ARG A 425 46.02 -14.14 62.10
CA ARG A 425 45.79 -15.57 62.41
C ARG A 425 44.84 -15.74 63.60
N PRO A 426 43.52 -15.89 63.36
CA PRO A 426 42.51 -15.83 64.42
C PRO A 426 42.61 -16.94 65.46
N TYR A 427 43.08 -18.13 65.07
CA TYR A 427 43.18 -19.28 65.98
C TYR A 427 44.34 -19.10 66.98
N LEU A 428 45.41 -18.40 66.59
CA LEU A 428 46.48 -17.98 67.51
C LEU A 428 45.96 -17.06 68.62
N PHE A 429 45.07 -16.13 68.28
CA PHE A 429 44.46 -15.24 69.29
C PHE A 429 43.62 -16.02 70.31
N LEU A 430 42.87 -17.04 69.89
CA LEU A 430 42.12 -17.90 70.80
C LEU A 430 43.02 -18.66 71.75
N MET A 431 44.12 -19.23 71.25
CA MET A 431 45.10 -19.91 72.10
C MET A 431 45.74 -18.94 73.08
N LEU A 432 46.06 -17.73 72.64
CA LEU A 432 46.64 -16.71 73.50
C LEU A 432 45.70 -16.32 74.64
N MET A 433 44.40 -16.14 74.39
CA MET A 433 43.43 -15.85 75.45
C MET A 433 43.36 -16.96 76.51
N LYS A 434 43.59 -18.22 76.12
CA LYS A 434 43.58 -19.37 77.03
C LYS A 434 44.89 -19.52 77.80
N LEU A 435 46.02 -19.23 77.14
CA LEU A 435 47.34 -19.29 77.75
C LEU A 435 47.61 -18.12 78.70
N ASP A 436 47.15 -16.92 78.37
CA ASP A 436 47.48 -15.72 79.11
C ASP A 436 46.34 -15.22 79.98
N GLU A 437 46.27 -15.78 81.19
CA GLU A 437 45.28 -15.45 82.21
C GLU A 437 45.30 -13.95 82.61
N THR A 438 46.40 -13.23 82.36
CA THR A 438 46.47 -11.78 82.66
C THR A 438 45.58 -10.95 81.74
N MET A 439 45.26 -11.45 80.54
CA MET A 439 44.38 -10.75 79.60
C MET A 439 42.94 -10.62 80.12
N ALA A 440 42.47 -11.59 80.92
CA ALA A 440 41.17 -11.51 81.58
C ALA A 440 41.13 -10.45 82.69
N GLN A 441 42.28 -10.07 83.24
CA GLN A 441 42.37 -9.07 84.32
C GLN A 441 42.20 -7.63 83.82
N ASN A 442 42.39 -7.38 82.52
CA ASN A 442 42.16 -6.08 81.89
C ASN A 442 41.17 -6.17 80.70
N PRO A 443 39.85 -6.25 80.95
CA PRO A 443 38.83 -6.40 79.91
C PRO A 443 38.83 -5.30 78.85
N LEU A 444 39.19 -4.06 79.22
CA LEU A 444 39.24 -2.93 78.29
C LEU A 444 40.36 -3.09 77.27
N GLU A 445 41.55 -3.49 77.71
CA GLU A 445 42.70 -3.71 76.83
C GLU A 445 42.49 -4.93 75.93
N LEU A 446 41.87 -5.99 76.46
CA LEU A 446 41.44 -7.14 75.68
C LEU A 446 40.46 -6.76 74.58
N TYR A 447 39.42 -5.97 74.91
CA TYR A 447 38.46 -5.47 73.92
C TYR A 447 39.13 -4.61 72.84
N ARG A 448 40.04 -3.70 73.21
CA ARG A 448 40.80 -2.89 72.25
C ARG A 448 41.66 -3.74 71.32
N SER A 449 42.26 -4.79 71.86
CA SER A 449 43.07 -5.74 71.08
C SER A 449 42.21 -6.50 70.08
N MET A 450 41.01 -6.96 70.47
CA MET A 450 40.06 -7.60 69.56
C MET A 450 39.60 -6.66 68.44
N ALA A 451 39.27 -5.41 68.79
CA ALA A 451 38.90 -4.39 67.80
C ALA A 451 40.06 -4.04 66.85
N SER A 452 41.31 -4.03 67.34
CA SER A 452 42.50 -3.84 66.52
C SER A 452 42.67 -4.96 65.50
N LEU A 453 42.51 -6.22 65.92
CA LEU A 453 42.58 -7.38 65.02
C LEU A 453 41.51 -7.30 63.93
N PHE A 454 40.29 -6.91 64.28
CA PHE A 454 39.23 -6.67 63.30
C PHE A 454 39.62 -5.59 62.28
N ASN A 455 40.14 -4.45 62.75
CA ASN A 455 40.59 -3.36 61.86
C ASN A 455 41.78 -3.75 60.97
N GLN A 456 42.57 -4.75 61.35
CA GLN A 456 43.66 -5.33 60.55
C GLN A 456 43.15 -6.37 59.53
N GLY A 457 41.84 -6.64 59.45
CA GLY A 457 41.23 -7.55 58.49
C GLY A 457 40.82 -8.92 59.06
N CYS A 458 40.86 -9.12 60.38
CA CYS A 458 40.42 -10.37 61.01
C CYS A 458 38.89 -10.50 60.96
N ASN A 459 38.40 -11.38 60.08
CA ASN A 459 36.96 -11.66 59.90
C ASN A 459 36.49 -12.96 60.59
N SER A 460 37.18 -13.41 61.63
CA SER A 460 36.91 -14.72 62.24
C SER A 460 35.66 -14.72 63.14
N PRO A 461 34.74 -15.68 62.95
CA PRO A 461 33.60 -15.87 63.85
C PRO A 461 34.00 -16.09 65.31
N PHE A 462 35.17 -16.69 65.56
CA PHE A 462 35.67 -16.91 66.92
C PHE A 462 36.03 -15.60 67.64
N LEU A 463 36.55 -14.62 66.89
CA LEU A 463 36.82 -13.28 67.42
C LEU A 463 35.51 -12.59 67.80
N TYR A 464 34.52 -12.64 66.91
CA TYR A 464 33.19 -12.05 67.13
C TYR A 464 32.45 -12.66 68.31
N ALA A 465 32.44 -14.00 68.44
CA ALA A 465 31.81 -14.69 69.56
C ALA A 465 32.48 -14.35 70.90
N SER A 466 33.81 -14.25 70.91
CA SER A 466 34.58 -13.88 72.10
C SER A 466 34.34 -12.42 72.49
N ALA A 467 34.32 -11.51 71.51
CA ALA A 467 34.01 -10.11 71.74
C ALA A 467 32.58 -9.92 72.26
N CYS A 468 31.60 -10.65 71.70
CA CYS A 468 30.22 -10.60 72.17
C CYS A 468 30.09 -11.08 73.62
N ARG A 469 30.76 -12.18 74.00
CA ARG A 469 30.79 -12.66 75.41
C ARG A 469 31.46 -11.65 76.35
N LEU A 470 32.53 -10.99 75.90
CA LEU A 470 33.21 -9.97 76.69
C LEU A 470 32.30 -8.75 76.93
N LEU A 471 31.54 -8.33 75.91
CA LEU A 471 30.54 -7.26 76.03
C LEU A 471 29.38 -7.65 76.96
N GLU A 472 28.95 -8.92 76.97
CA GLU A 472 27.94 -9.44 77.93
C GLU A 472 28.48 -9.46 79.36
N ALA A 473 29.72 -9.90 79.57
CA ALA A 473 30.34 -9.96 80.89
C ALA A 473 30.64 -8.57 81.46
N HIS A 474 30.97 -7.61 80.59
CA HIS A 474 31.29 -6.22 80.94
C HIS A 474 30.50 -5.22 80.08
N PRO A 475 29.22 -4.99 80.39
CA PRO A 475 28.36 -4.11 79.59
C PRO A 475 28.90 -2.69 79.42
N ASP A 476 29.69 -2.18 80.37
CA ASP A 476 30.29 -0.84 80.33
C ASP A 476 31.22 -0.61 79.14
N LEU A 477 31.79 -1.67 78.57
CA LEU A 477 32.62 -1.60 77.36
C LEU A 477 31.81 -1.26 76.11
N PHE A 478 30.51 -1.58 76.11
CA PHE A 478 29.63 -1.34 74.96
C PHE A 478 29.15 0.11 74.92
N VAL A 479 29.99 1.02 74.44
CA VAL A 479 29.72 2.47 74.39
C VAL A 479 29.24 2.94 73.00
N ARG A 480 29.55 2.19 71.94
CA ARG A 480 29.25 2.55 70.56
C ARG A 480 28.81 1.33 69.75
N LEU A 481 28.11 1.58 68.66
CA LEU A 481 27.69 0.57 67.69
C LEU A 481 28.39 0.82 66.34
N GLY A 482 29.65 0.38 66.21
CA GLY A 482 30.45 0.44 64.99
C GLY A 482 30.50 -0.89 64.24
N ASP A 483 31.31 -0.97 63.17
CA ASP A 483 31.37 -2.16 62.30
C ASP A 483 31.76 -3.45 63.06
N PHE A 484 32.69 -3.34 64.01
CA PHE A 484 33.11 -4.46 64.85
C PHE A 484 31.97 -4.94 65.77
N GLU A 485 31.33 -4.01 66.46
CA GLU A 485 30.23 -4.31 67.39
C GLU A 485 29.02 -4.88 66.63
N ILE A 486 28.72 -4.39 65.42
CA ILE A 486 27.64 -4.92 64.56
C ILE A 486 27.91 -6.39 64.19
N GLN A 487 29.13 -6.74 63.78
CA GLN A 487 29.49 -8.12 63.43
C GLN A 487 29.46 -9.05 64.65
N ALA A 488 29.99 -8.59 65.79
CA ALA A 488 29.98 -9.31 67.05
C ALA A 488 28.55 -9.61 67.51
N LEU A 489 27.67 -8.61 67.51
CA LEU A 489 26.27 -8.77 67.89
C LEU A 489 25.48 -9.62 66.88
N TYR A 490 25.75 -9.49 65.57
CA TYR A 490 25.05 -10.28 64.55
C TYR A 490 25.30 -11.78 64.73
N LEU A 491 26.56 -12.17 64.93
CA LEU A 491 26.89 -13.55 65.27
C LEU A 491 26.36 -13.93 66.66
N GLY A 492 26.49 -13.03 67.63
CA GLY A 492 26.05 -13.23 69.01
C GLY A 492 24.56 -13.57 69.11
N VAL A 493 23.70 -12.86 68.38
CA VAL A 493 22.25 -13.15 68.32
C VAL A 493 22.00 -14.51 67.66
N GLN A 494 22.70 -14.84 66.57
CA GLN A 494 22.56 -16.15 65.92
C GLN A 494 22.96 -17.32 66.83
N LYS A 495 23.91 -17.09 67.74
CA LYS A 495 24.43 -18.09 68.68
C LYS A 495 23.80 -17.99 70.08
N GLY A 496 22.80 -17.13 70.29
CA GLY A 496 22.12 -16.98 71.58
C GLY A 496 22.99 -16.40 72.71
N ILE A 497 24.07 -15.69 72.38
CA ILE A 497 24.98 -15.06 73.35
C ILE A 497 24.39 -13.74 73.88
N VAL A 498 23.76 -12.96 73.01
CA VAL A 498 23.26 -11.62 73.34
C VAL A 498 22.09 -11.71 74.31
N SER A 499 22.17 -11.01 75.45
CA SER A 499 21.09 -10.94 76.43
C SER A 499 20.10 -9.83 76.12
N ARG A 500 18.92 -9.87 76.78
CA ARG A 500 17.90 -8.82 76.71
C ARG A 500 18.47 -7.43 77.04
N ALA A 501 19.34 -7.32 78.05
CA ALA A 501 19.92 -6.04 78.48
C ALA A 501 20.83 -5.45 77.40
N THR A 502 21.67 -6.27 76.77
CA THR A 502 22.56 -5.85 75.68
C THR A 502 21.78 -5.50 74.42
N ALA A 503 20.71 -6.24 74.10
CA ALA A 503 19.82 -5.92 72.99
C ALA A 503 19.19 -4.51 73.14
N LEU A 504 18.69 -4.17 74.34
CA LEU A 504 18.14 -2.85 74.63
C LEU A 504 19.20 -1.74 74.55
N LYS A 505 20.41 -2.01 75.07
CA LYS A 505 21.55 -1.08 74.97
C LYS A 505 21.96 -0.85 73.50
N ALA A 506 21.97 -1.89 72.68
CA ALA A 506 22.23 -1.80 71.25
C ALA A 506 21.17 -0.98 70.52
N ALA A 507 19.89 -1.15 70.88
CA ALA A 507 18.77 -0.40 70.30
C ALA A 507 18.89 1.10 70.58
N GLY A 508 19.21 1.50 71.81
CA GLY A 508 19.45 2.91 72.15
C GLY A 508 20.61 3.53 71.35
N LEU A 509 21.71 2.78 71.16
CA LEU A 509 22.85 3.23 70.34
C LEU A 509 22.50 3.33 68.84
N ALA A 510 21.61 2.48 68.34
CA ALA A 510 21.19 2.47 66.94
C ALA A 510 20.40 3.73 66.54
N LEU A 511 19.66 4.34 67.46
CA LEU A 511 18.97 5.62 67.22
C LEU A 511 19.95 6.74 66.86
N GLY A 512 21.19 6.68 67.33
CA GLY A 512 22.27 7.63 67.00
C GLY A 512 22.93 7.41 65.64
N LEU A 513 22.66 6.30 64.94
CA LEU A 513 23.25 6.02 63.62
C LEU A 513 22.70 6.98 62.56
N LYS A 514 23.59 7.59 61.77
CA LYS A 514 23.20 8.57 60.72
C LYS A 514 22.81 7.92 59.39
N HIS A 515 23.36 6.75 59.08
CA HIS A 515 23.24 6.12 57.77
C HIS A 515 22.61 4.74 57.87
N TYR A 516 21.73 4.43 56.92
CA TYR A 516 21.16 3.11 56.76
C TYR A 516 22.19 2.11 56.22
N ARG A 517 22.15 0.89 56.77
CA ARG A 517 22.99 -0.24 56.35
C ARG A 517 22.19 -1.53 56.46
N LYS A 518 22.12 -2.31 55.38
CA LYS A 518 21.30 -3.54 55.33
C LYS A 518 21.68 -4.58 56.40
N LEU A 519 22.95 -4.68 56.77
CA LEU A 519 23.41 -5.58 57.84
C LEU A 519 22.84 -5.18 59.21
N VAL A 520 22.74 -3.87 59.47
CA VAL A 520 22.22 -3.33 60.73
C VAL A 520 20.70 -3.57 60.80
N GLU A 521 19.97 -3.35 59.71
CA GLU A 521 18.55 -3.74 59.62
C GLU A 521 18.37 -5.23 59.92
N ARG A 522 19.17 -6.12 59.30
CA ARG A 522 19.10 -7.57 59.54
C ARG A 522 19.42 -7.94 61.00
N LEU A 523 20.36 -7.24 61.63
CA LEU A 523 20.68 -7.42 63.05
C LEU A 523 19.47 -7.07 63.92
N PHE A 524 18.90 -5.88 63.75
CA PHE A 524 17.78 -5.42 64.59
C PHE A 524 16.49 -6.19 64.32
N ALA A 525 16.24 -6.63 63.08
CA ALA A 525 15.15 -7.54 62.77
C ALA A 525 15.31 -8.89 63.52
N LYS A 526 16.52 -9.46 63.58
CA LYS A 526 16.80 -10.67 64.37
C LYS A 526 16.72 -10.44 65.88
N LEU A 527 17.19 -9.29 66.36
CA LEU A 527 17.05 -8.92 67.77
C LEU A 527 15.58 -8.82 68.16
N TYR A 528 14.74 -8.21 67.33
CA TYR A 528 13.31 -8.11 67.59
C TYR A 528 12.62 -9.50 67.56
N GLN A 529 13.01 -10.37 66.63
CA GLN A 529 12.53 -11.77 66.61
C GLN A 529 12.89 -12.55 67.88
N THR A 530 14.01 -12.21 68.53
CA THR A 530 14.48 -12.85 69.76
C THR A 530 13.87 -12.20 71.01
N TYR A 531 13.74 -10.87 70.97
CA TYR A 531 13.28 -10.01 72.06
C TYR A 531 12.28 -9.01 71.51
N GLU A 532 10.98 -9.30 71.66
CA GLU A 532 9.87 -8.45 71.19
C GLU A 532 9.71 -7.18 72.07
N GLU A 533 10.72 -6.31 72.06
CA GLU A 533 10.78 -5.09 72.86
C GLU A 533 10.51 -3.84 72.00
N GLN A 534 9.74 -2.90 72.54
CA GLN A 534 9.40 -1.64 71.86
C GLN A 534 10.65 -0.84 71.43
N ALA A 535 11.67 -0.77 72.29
CA ALA A 535 12.91 -0.04 71.97
C ALA A 535 13.66 -0.64 70.76
N VAL A 536 13.59 -1.97 70.58
CA VAL A 536 14.22 -2.67 69.45
C VAL A 536 13.41 -2.41 68.18
N LEU A 537 12.07 -2.42 68.26
CA LEU A 537 11.20 -2.06 67.15
C LEU A 537 11.40 -0.60 66.71
N GLU A 538 11.52 0.33 67.66
CA GLU A 538 11.82 1.73 67.38
C GLU A 538 13.15 1.88 66.63
N ALA A 539 14.18 1.13 67.02
CA ALA A 539 15.45 1.10 66.30
C ALA A 539 15.31 0.57 64.87
N VAL A 540 14.53 -0.50 64.64
CA VAL A 540 14.23 -1.01 63.28
C VAL A 540 13.56 0.07 62.44
N CYS A 541 12.47 0.67 62.93
CA CYS A 541 11.73 1.70 62.19
C CYS A 541 12.57 2.96 61.94
N SER A 542 13.39 3.39 62.91
CA SER A 542 14.32 4.51 62.76
C SER A 542 15.33 4.27 61.63
N LEU A 543 15.86 3.05 61.53
CA LEU A 543 16.80 2.68 60.47
C LEU A 543 16.12 2.66 59.10
N LEU A 544 14.91 2.08 59.00
CA LEU A 544 14.15 2.03 57.75
C LEU A 544 13.79 3.44 57.26
N ILE A 545 13.37 4.34 58.16
CA ILE A 545 13.07 5.75 57.83
C ILE A 545 14.34 6.47 57.33
N LYS A 546 15.48 6.29 58.01
CA LYS A 546 16.76 6.87 57.58
C LYS A 546 17.26 6.28 56.25
N GLY A 547 16.80 5.07 55.90
CA GLY A 547 17.07 4.39 54.64
C GLY A 547 16.14 4.79 53.49
N ASP A 548 15.17 5.68 53.75
CA ASP A 548 14.08 6.01 52.82
C ASP A 548 13.30 4.77 52.31
N CYS A 549 13.18 3.72 53.13
CA CYS A 549 12.51 2.48 52.76
C CYS A 549 10.99 2.67 52.67
N LYS A 550 10.45 2.60 51.45
CA LYS A 550 9.01 2.78 51.14
C LYS A 550 8.37 1.52 50.57
N GLU A 551 9.09 0.41 50.57
CA GLU A 551 8.63 -0.85 49.99
C GLU A 551 7.62 -1.56 50.91
N LYS A 552 6.82 -2.47 50.33
CA LYS A 552 5.83 -3.28 51.06
C LYS A 552 6.43 -4.08 52.23
N ASP A 553 7.70 -4.49 52.13
CA ASP A 553 8.40 -5.21 53.20
C ASP A 553 8.65 -4.33 54.43
N ALA A 554 8.78 -3.01 54.25
CA ALA A 554 8.95 -2.06 55.35
C ALA A 554 7.62 -1.79 56.09
N PHE A 555 6.48 -1.91 55.40
CA PHE A 555 5.14 -1.67 55.93
C PHE A 555 4.88 -2.46 57.22
N VAL A 556 5.24 -3.75 57.24
CA VAL A 556 5.04 -4.65 58.39
C VAL A 556 5.69 -4.12 59.66
N TRP A 557 6.80 -3.39 59.55
CA TRP A 557 7.48 -2.80 60.70
C TRP A 557 6.79 -1.51 61.15
N TYR A 558 6.39 -0.66 60.21
CA TYR A 558 5.69 0.59 60.54
C TYR A 558 4.30 0.34 61.12
N GLU A 559 3.57 -0.65 60.61
CA GLU A 559 2.28 -1.11 61.15
C GLU A 559 2.43 -1.54 62.61
N LYS A 560 3.39 -2.43 62.90
CA LYS A 560 3.68 -2.87 64.29
C LYS A 560 4.08 -1.71 65.21
N ALA A 561 4.86 -0.74 64.70
CA ALA A 561 5.27 0.41 65.50
C ALA A 561 4.09 1.31 65.86
N LEU A 562 3.12 1.47 64.95
CA LEU A 562 1.88 2.18 65.22
C LEU A 562 1.01 1.44 66.24
N GLU A 563 0.81 0.13 66.08
CA GLU A 563 0.05 -0.69 67.02
C GLU A 563 0.60 -0.65 68.44
N GLN A 564 1.93 -0.57 68.59
CA GLN A 564 2.61 -0.47 69.89
C GLN A 564 2.71 0.96 70.44
N GLY A 565 2.21 1.97 69.72
CA GLY A 565 2.21 3.37 70.17
C GLY A 565 3.59 4.04 70.17
N ILE A 566 4.51 3.60 69.31
CA ILE A 566 5.85 4.19 69.21
C ILE A 566 5.76 5.58 68.56
N ASN A 567 6.30 6.59 69.24
CA ASN A 567 6.32 7.96 68.71
C ASN A 567 7.67 8.26 68.03
N LEU A 568 7.74 7.99 66.72
CA LEU A 568 8.92 8.23 65.91
C LEU A 568 8.65 9.32 64.87
N THR A 569 9.63 10.20 64.65
CA THR A 569 9.51 11.26 63.63
C THR A 569 9.34 10.66 62.24
N ARG A 570 8.36 11.18 61.49
CA ARG A 570 7.97 10.74 60.14
C ARG A 570 7.34 9.34 60.04
N LEU A 571 6.98 8.69 61.16
CA LEU A 571 6.42 7.34 61.14
C LEU A 571 5.13 7.24 60.32
N TYR A 572 4.20 8.19 60.50
CA TYR A 572 2.92 8.20 59.79
C TYR A 572 3.08 8.40 58.27
N GLU A 573 4.07 9.18 57.84
CA GLU A 573 4.42 9.37 56.42
C GLU A 573 4.96 8.08 55.81
N TYR A 574 5.93 7.41 56.45
CA TYR A 574 6.50 6.17 55.91
C TYR A 574 5.52 4.99 55.97
N PHE A 575 4.61 4.98 56.95
CA PHE A 575 3.47 4.06 56.96
C PHE A 575 2.58 4.26 55.72
N LEU A 576 2.22 5.50 55.39
CA LEU A 576 1.42 5.80 54.20
C LEU A 576 2.18 5.52 52.89
N TYR A 577 3.48 5.85 52.83
CA TYR A 577 4.31 5.61 51.63
C TYR A 577 4.50 4.13 51.32
N SER A 578 4.51 3.26 52.34
CA SER A 578 4.69 1.82 52.19
C SER A 578 3.38 1.02 52.15
N LEU A 579 2.24 1.71 52.20
CA LEU A 579 0.92 1.08 52.26
C LEU A 579 0.71 0.14 51.05
N PRO A 580 0.40 -1.15 51.27
CA PRO A 580 0.12 -2.09 50.19
C PRO A 580 -1.16 -1.73 49.41
N ASP A 581 -1.16 -1.95 48.09
CA ASP A 581 -2.33 -1.67 47.22
C ASP A 581 -3.60 -2.44 47.60
N ASP A 582 -3.43 -3.57 48.30
CA ASP A 582 -4.44 -4.51 48.79
C ASP A 582 -4.85 -4.26 50.24
N TYR A 583 -4.42 -3.14 50.84
CA TYR A 583 -4.84 -2.73 52.17
C TYR A 583 -6.36 -2.50 52.22
N GLY A 584 -7.05 -3.42 52.90
CA GLY A 584 -8.49 -3.64 52.77
C GLY A 584 -9.38 -3.08 53.90
N HIS A 585 -8.88 -2.17 54.73
CA HIS A 585 -9.61 -1.63 55.88
C HIS A 585 -9.27 -0.16 56.11
N LEU A 586 -10.01 0.51 57.01
CA LEU A 586 -9.80 1.93 57.29
C LEU A 586 -8.42 2.17 57.95
N LEU A 587 -7.71 3.22 57.53
CA LEU A 587 -6.46 3.66 58.17
C LEU A 587 -6.68 4.00 59.66
N PRO A 588 -5.68 3.79 60.53
CA PRO A 588 -5.77 4.13 61.95
C PRO A 588 -6.15 5.61 62.16
N LYS A 589 -6.95 5.88 63.21
CA LYS A 589 -7.47 7.23 63.48
C LYS A 589 -6.34 8.24 63.71
N GLU A 590 -5.24 7.81 64.31
CA GLU A 590 -4.04 8.61 64.57
C GLU A 590 -3.41 9.09 63.26
N VAL A 591 -3.31 8.22 62.26
CA VAL A 591 -2.80 8.53 60.91
C VAL A 591 -3.72 9.52 60.21
N LEU A 592 -5.04 9.27 60.27
CA LEU A 592 -6.05 10.14 59.66
C LEU A 592 -6.12 11.52 60.31
N LEU A 593 -5.94 11.61 61.63
CA LEU A 593 -5.84 12.90 62.32
C LEU A 593 -4.54 13.62 61.97
N TYR A 594 -3.42 12.91 61.91
CA TYR A 594 -2.11 13.47 61.56
C TYR A 594 -2.11 14.23 60.23
N PHE A 595 -2.75 13.67 59.20
CA PHE A 595 -2.85 14.30 57.87
C PHE A 595 -3.98 15.30 57.74
N SER A 596 -4.84 15.45 58.76
CA SER A 596 -5.93 16.45 58.73
C SER A 596 -5.42 17.88 59.00
N TYR A 597 -4.25 18.00 59.64
CA TYR A 597 -3.60 19.27 59.94
C TYR A 597 -2.61 19.66 58.83
N ASP A 598 -3.13 20.15 57.70
CA ASP A 598 -2.42 20.75 56.53
C ASP A 598 -0.92 20.42 56.43
N LYS A 599 -0.62 19.18 56.01
CA LYS A 599 0.74 18.74 55.66
C LYS A 599 0.85 18.52 54.16
N ASP A 600 1.96 18.97 53.57
CA ASP A 600 2.26 18.76 52.16
C ASP A 600 2.55 17.28 51.88
N LEU A 601 1.50 16.53 51.54
CA LEU A 601 1.60 15.21 50.96
C LEU A 601 1.79 15.31 49.44
N ASP A 602 2.68 14.47 48.91
CA ASP A 602 2.80 14.30 47.48
C ASP A 602 1.49 13.71 46.88
N ARG A 603 1.35 13.82 45.56
CA ARG A 603 0.12 13.41 44.86
C ARG A 603 -0.25 11.96 45.10
N HIS A 604 0.73 11.04 45.10
CA HIS A 604 0.45 9.62 45.24
C HIS A 604 -0.08 9.31 46.63
N SER A 605 0.55 9.87 47.66
CA SER A 605 0.11 9.70 49.06
C SER A 605 -1.28 10.29 49.31
N ARG A 606 -1.60 11.47 48.76
CA ARG A 606 -2.96 12.03 48.80
C ARG A 606 -3.98 11.10 48.17
N GLN A 607 -3.65 10.55 47.01
CA GLN A 607 -4.52 9.61 46.30
C GLN A 607 -4.76 8.31 47.09
N VAL A 608 -3.74 7.76 47.74
CA VAL A 608 -3.86 6.58 48.61
C VAL A 608 -4.72 6.88 49.85
N LEU A 609 -4.45 7.99 50.53
CA LEU A 609 -5.20 8.46 51.70
C LEU A 609 -6.68 8.67 51.38
N TYR A 610 -6.99 9.45 50.34
CA TYR A 610 -8.37 9.80 50.00
C TYR A 610 -9.16 8.60 49.50
N ARG A 611 -8.55 7.69 48.72
CA ARG A 611 -9.20 6.42 48.36
C ARG A 611 -9.61 5.64 49.61
N ASN A 612 -8.72 5.50 50.58
CA ASN A 612 -9.02 4.74 51.79
C ASN A 612 -10.18 5.36 52.60
N ILE A 613 -10.21 6.69 52.75
CA ILE A 613 -11.30 7.40 53.42
C ILE A 613 -12.63 7.16 52.69
N LEU A 614 -12.65 7.26 51.36
CA LEU A 614 -13.86 7.08 50.56
C LEU A 614 -14.38 5.64 50.56
N GLU A 615 -13.49 4.64 50.55
CA GLU A 615 -13.88 3.21 50.54
C GLU A 615 -14.35 2.70 51.91
N TYR A 616 -13.77 3.19 53.01
CA TYR A 616 -13.92 2.55 54.33
C TYR A 616 -14.47 3.45 55.45
N MET A 617 -14.52 4.78 55.29
CA MET A 617 -15.05 5.69 56.31
C MET A 617 -16.53 5.99 56.08
N ASN A 618 -17.31 6.06 57.17
CA ASN A 618 -18.70 6.48 57.08
C ASN A 618 -18.80 7.98 56.69
N PRO A 619 -19.53 8.36 55.63
CA PRO A 619 -19.69 9.75 55.20
C PRO A 619 -20.26 10.70 56.26
N SER A 620 -20.99 10.19 57.26
CA SER A 620 -21.54 11.01 58.36
C SER A 620 -20.51 11.34 59.47
N ALA A 621 -19.30 10.78 59.43
CA ALA A 621 -18.27 11.04 60.42
C ALA A 621 -17.72 12.47 60.28
N GLU A 622 -17.48 13.15 61.42
CA GLU A 622 -16.91 14.50 61.46
C GLU A 622 -15.56 14.58 60.73
N LEU A 623 -14.72 13.55 60.89
CA LEU A 623 -13.42 13.47 60.21
C LEU A 623 -13.57 13.39 58.68
N TYR A 624 -14.59 12.68 58.18
CA TYR A 624 -14.88 12.62 56.74
C TYR A 624 -15.22 14.01 56.20
N GLN A 625 -16.10 14.73 56.91
CA GLN A 625 -16.53 16.07 56.54
C GLN A 625 -15.37 17.07 56.49
N ASN A 626 -14.39 16.94 57.39
CA ASN A 626 -13.17 17.74 57.36
C ASN A 626 -12.34 17.49 56.08
N TYR A 627 -12.34 16.26 55.55
CA TYR A 627 -11.62 15.93 54.32
C TYR A 627 -12.41 16.22 53.03
N THR A 628 -13.74 16.31 53.06
CA THR A 628 -14.60 16.44 51.87
C THR A 628 -14.11 17.52 50.90
N ARG A 629 -13.89 18.74 51.40
CA ARG A 629 -13.46 19.86 50.55
C ARG A 629 -12.08 19.61 49.91
N HIS A 630 -11.15 19.02 50.65
CA HIS A 630 -9.82 18.68 50.12
C HIS A 630 -9.89 17.55 49.09
N MET A 631 -10.75 16.54 49.32
CA MET A 631 -10.98 15.44 48.37
C MET A 631 -11.64 15.92 47.07
N GLU A 632 -12.64 16.80 47.15
CA GLU A 632 -13.28 17.42 45.98
C GLU A 632 -12.30 18.29 45.18
N GLN A 633 -11.53 19.15 45.86
CA GLN A 633 -10.50 19.97 45.20
C GLN A 633 -9.45 19.10 44.52
N PHE A 634 -8.98 18.05 45.19
CA PHE A 634 -8.03 17.10 44.61
C PHE A 634 -8.62 16.37 43.40
N ALA A 635 -9.88 15.92 43.48
CA ALA A 635 -10.57 15.31 42.36
C ALA A 635 -10.62 16.26 41.16
N MET A 636 -11.07 17.50 41.35
CA MET A 636 -11.14 18.51 40.28
C MET A 636 -9.76 18.83 39.69
N GLU A 637 -8.72 18.99 40.53
CA GLU A 637 -7.34 19.22 40.08
C GLU A 637 -6.83 18.07 39.20
N GLN A 638 -7.06 16.82 39.59
CA GLN A 638 -6.63 15.67 38.80
C GLN A 638 -7.47 15.51 37.51
N LEU A 639 -8.77 15.81 37.57
CA LEU A 639 -9.70 15.74 36.45
C LEU A 639 -9.31 16.73 35.34
N PHE A 640 -9.01 17.98 35.67
CA PHE A 640 -8.56 18.97 34.67
C PHE A 640 -7.19 18.63 34.07
N GLN A 641 -6.39 17.80 34.75
CA GLN A 641 -5.13 17.26 34.21
C GLN A 641 -5.34 15.95 33.43
N SER A 642 -6.59 15.52 33.21
CA SER A 642 -6.97 14.29 32.49
C SER A 642 -6.28 13.02 33.00
N ARG A 643 -6.01 12.96 34.31
CA ARG A 643 -5.35 11.79 34.92
C ARG A 643 -6.36 10.74 35.33
N ILE A 644 -5.97 9.48 35.17
CA ILE A 644 -6.81 8.36 35.58
C ILE A 644 -5.93 7.20 36.06
N SER A 645 -6.41 6.52 37.09
CA SER A 645 -5.81 5.31 37.66
C SER A 645 -6.88 4.59 38.49
N ARG A 646 -6.57 3.39 38.99
CA ARG A 646 -7.51 2.61 39.81
C ARG A 646 -8.00 3.41 41.03
N SER A 647 -7.11 4.13 41.71
CA SER A 647 -7.51 4.88 42.90
C SER A 647 -8.18 6.22 42.56
N LEU A 648 -7.81 6.87 41.46
CA LEU A 648 -8.50 8.09 41.02
C LEU A 648 -9.94 7.80 40.57
N ALA A 649 -10.19 6.64 39.96
CA ALA A 649 -11.53 6.23 39.58
C ALA A 649 -12.50 6.23 40.77
N VAL A 650 -12.06 5.66 41.90
CA VAL A 650 -12.83 5.65 43.15
C VAL A 650 -13.07 7.07 43.67
N ILE A 651 -12.06 7.93 43.61
CA ILE A 651 -12.19 9.34 44.03
C ILE A 651 -13.20 10.09 43.16
N TYR A 652 -13.12 9.96 41.83
CA TYR A 652 -14.06 10.60 40.91
C TYR A 652 -15.48 10.10 41.12
N GLU A 653 -15.65 8.79 41.32
CA GLU A 653 -16.95 8.18 41.53
C GLU A 653 -17.68 8.71 42.78
N HIS A 654 -16.94 9.03 43.85
CA HIS A 654 -17.54 9.52 45.08
C HIS A 654 -17.64 11.05 45.14
N MET A 655 -16.77 11.80 44.46
CA MET A 655 -16.66 13.26 44.61
C MET A 655 -17.19 14.07 43.41
N ILE A 656 -17.43 13.47 42.24
CA ILE A 656 -17.94 14.19 41.06
C ILE A 656 -19.43 13.90 40.88
N TYR A 657 -20.26 14.91 41.11
CA TYR A 657 -21.71 14.83 40.98
C TYR A 657 -22.24 15.55 39.73
N LYS A 658 -23.48 15.21 39.34
CA LYS A 658 -24.15 15.77 38.16
C LYS A 658 -24.17 17.30 38.14
N ASP A 659 -24.46 17.92 39.30
CA ASP A 659 -24.59 19.38 39.43
C ASP A 659 -23.24 20.13 39.34
N MET A 660 -22.12 19.41 39.45
CA MET A 660 -20.77 19.97 39.31
C MET A 660 -20.27 19.98 37.85
N ILE A 661 -21.03 19.42 36.91
CA ILE A 661 -20.65 19.33 35.50
C ILE A 661 -20.98 20.65 34.81
N ASP A 662 -19.98 21.55 34.75
CA ASP A 662 -20.00 22.74 33.91
C ASP A 662 -19.34 22.49 32.54
N SER A 663 -19.30 23.51 31.68
CA SER A 663 -18.68 23.39 30.34
C SER A 663 -17.20 23.00 30.38
N ARG A 664 -16.45 23.35 31.44
CA ARG A 664 -15.03 22.98 31.55
C ARG A 664 -14.88 21.52 31.93
N VAL A 665 -15.69 21.03 32.87
CA VAL A 665 -15.71 19.61 33.29
C VAL A 665 -16.21 18.73 32.14
N ALA A 666 -17.27 19.14 31.45
CA ALA A 666 -17.87 18.41 30.33
C ALA A 666 -16.91 18.18 29.15
N ARG A 667 -15.86 19.00 29.00
CA ARG A 667 -14.82 18.82 27.97
C ARG A 667 -13.82 17.70 28.28
N VAL A 668 -13.58 17.38 29.54
CA VAL A 668 -12.51 16.45 29.96
C VAL A 668 -13.04 15.16 30.59
N LEU A 669 -14.16 15.24 31.31
CA LEU A 669 -14.76 14.12 32.02
C LEU A 669 -15.13 12.94 31.08
N PRO A 670 -15.63 13.14 29.85
CA PRO A 670 -15.90 12.03 28.92
C PRO A 670 -14.68 11.12 28.67
N GLY A 671 -13.47 11.67 28.56
CA GLY A 671 -12.25 10.87 28.39
C GLY A 671 -11.94 9.99 29.60
N ILE A 672 -12.21 10.49 30.81
CA ILE A 672 -12.05 9.72 32.04
C ILE A 672 -13.14 8.64 32.16
N LEU A 673 -14.39 8.97 31.85
CA LEU A 673 -15.53 8.03 31.88
C LEU A 673 -15.37 6.90 30.85
N LYS A 674 -14.80 7.18 29.69
CA LYS A 674 -14.51 6.20 28.63
C LYS A 674 -13.14 5.55 28.76
N SER A 675 -12.39 5.81 29.84
CA SER A 675 -11.08 5.21 30.07
C SER A 675 -11.18 3.72 30.37
N CYS A 676 -10.42 2.93 29.62
CA CYS A 676 -10.21 1.51 29.82
C CYS A 676 -8.80 1.27 30.37
N ARG A 677 -8.68 0.36 31.35
CA ARG A 677 -7.40 -0.16 31.80
C ARG A 677 -6.96 -1.27 30.85
N ILE A 678 -5.87 -1.03 30.14
CA ILE A 678 -5.23 -1.99 29.25
C ILE A 678 -4.02 -2.57 29.96
N ARG A 679 -4.06 -3.87 30.26
CA ARG A 679 -2.91 -4.61 30.80
C ARG A 679 -2.27 -5.45 29.71
N CYS A 680 -1.02 -5.16 29.38
CA CYS A 680 -0.20 -5.92 28.43
C CYS A 680 0.42 -7.14 29.13
N GLY A 681 0.49 -8.28 28.44
CA GLY A 681 1.17 -9.48 28.94
C GLY A 681 2.67 -9.53 28.66
N ASP A 682 3.17 -8.67 27.75
CA ASP A 682 4.59 -8.59 27.39
C ASP A 682 5.23 -7.32 27.96
N SER A 683 6.30 -7.50 28.75
CA SER A 683 7.06 -6.44 29.41
C SER A 683 7.94 -5.60 28.48
N ARG A 684 8.15 -6.03 27.23
CA ARG A 684 8.91 -5.27 26.22
C ARG A 684 8.10 -4.12 25.63
N MET A 685 6.78 -4.22 25.64
CA MET A 685 5.90 -3.16 25.12
C MET A 685 5.96 -1.94 26.04
N LYS A 686 6.12 -0.75 25.45
CA LYS A 686 6.22 0.53 26.15
C LYS A 686 5.05 1.44 25.90
N TYR A 687 4.39 1.34 24.75
CA TYR A 687 3.23 2.16 24.44
C TYR A 687 2.07 1.32 23.92
N VAL A 688 0.85 1.77 24.23
CA VAL A 688 -0.37 1.40 23.51
C VAL A 688 -0.70 2.56 22.57
N ILE A 689 -0.78 2.27 21.29
CA ILE A 689 -1.20 3.22 20.25
C ILE A 689 -2.67 2.94 19.94
N VAL A 690 -3.48 3.99 19.99
CA VAL A 690 -4.90 3.94 19.66
C VAL A 690 -5.12 4.66 18.34
N ARG A 691 -5.82 4.00 17.44
CA ARG A 691 -6.33 4.61 16.21
C ARG A 691 -7.81 4.38 16.09
N TYR A 692 -8.53 5.39 15.64
CA TYR A 692 -9.94 5.28 15.30
C TYR A 692 -10.08 5.02 13.79
N GLU A 693 -11.15 4.35 13.38
CA GLU A 693 -11.42 4.11 11.96
C GLU A 693 -11.72 5.42 11.21
N GLU A 694 -12.27 6.39 11.95
CA GLU A 694 -12.72 7.69 11.45
C GLU A 694 -11.64 8.76 11.38
N LEU A 695 -10.58 8.65 12.19
CA LEU A 695 -9.56 9.69 12.35
C LEU A 695 -8.23 9.29 11.71
N GLU A 696 -7.52 10.25 11.15
CA GLU A 696 -6.18 10.05 10.61
C GLU A 696 -5.12 10.03 11.72
N ASP A 697 -5.35 10.77 12.80
CA ASP A 697 -4.41 10.88 13.91
C ASP A 697 -4.38 9.62 14.81
N GLU A 698 -3.26 9.43 15.50
CA GLU A 698 -3.08 8.38 16.49
C GLU A 698 -2.68 8.93 17.85
N GLU A 699 -3.11 8.25 18.91
CA GLU A 699 -2.78 8.60 20.28
C GLU A 699 -1.88 7.52 20.90
N ALA A 700 -0.80 7.93 21.58
CA ALA A 700 0.16 7.03 22.21
C ALA A 700 0.13 7.15 23.73
N PHE A 701 -0.13 6.03 24.41
CA PHE A 701 -0.24 5.94 25.86
C PHE A 701 0.89 5.08 26.44
N LEU A 702 1.60 5.59 27.44
CA LEU A 702 2.70 4.87 28.10
C LEU A 702 2.17 3.69 28.95
N LEU A 703 2.82 2.53 28.83
CA LEU A 703 2.62 1.36 29.67
C LEU A 703 3.53 1.43 30.90
N GLU A 704 2.98 1.81 32.04
CA GLU A 704 3.66 1.76 33.33
C GLU A 704 3.33 0.45 34.03
N ASN A 705 4.35 -0.33 34.41
CA ASN A 705 4.17 -1.68 34.99
C ASN A 705 3.22 -2.56 34.14
N GLN A 706 3.39 -2.51 32.81
CA GLN A 706 2.57 -3.22 31.81
C GLN A 706 1.09 -2.80 31.79
N THR A 707 0.73 -1.65 32.37
CA THR A 707 -0.64 -1.14 32.41
C THR A 707 -0.71 0.28 31.87
N ALA A 708 -1.73 0.57 31.06
CA ALA A 708 -2.06 1.91 30.60
C ALA A 708 -3.56 2.17 30.82
N TYR A 709 -3.92 3.43 31.02
CA TYR A 709 -5.31 3.88 31.07
C TYR A 709 -5.58 4.69 29.82
N VAL A 710 -6.52 4.22 29.01
CA VAL A 710 -6.70 4.67 27.65
C VAL A 710 -8.17 5.04 27.40
N PRO A 711 -8.49 6.30 27.04
CA PRO A 711 -9.84 6.71 26.68
C PRO A 711 -10.25 6.04 25.36
N LEU A 712 -11.24 5.16 25.41
CA LEU A 712 -11.77 4.46 24.24
C LEU A 712 -13.23 4.85 24.01
N PHE A 713 -13.45 5.81 23.11
CA PHE A 713 -14.79 6.31 22.77
C PHE A 713 -15.56 5.39 21.82
N SER A 714 -14.86 4.46 21.16
CA SER A 714 -15.43 3.54 20.18
C SER A 714 -14.91 2.11 20.38
N GLU A 715 -15.80 1.14 20.24
CA GLU A 715 -15.45 -0.28 20.19
C GLU A 715 -14.69 -0.65 18.91
N ARG A 716 -14.79 0.18 17.86
CA ARG A 716 -14.06 0.01 16.60
C ARG A 716 -12.63 0.56 16.62
N SER A 717 -12.13 0.99 17.78
CA SER A 717 -10.74 1.40 17.91
C SER A 717 -9.77 0.25 17.63
N VAL A 718 -8.68 0.55 16.93
CA VAL A 718 -7.57 -0.37 16.68
C VAL A 718 -6.48 -0.07 17.71
N LEU A 719 -6.10 -1.10 18.46
CA LEU A 719 -5.01 -1.04 19.43
C LEU A 719 -3.76 -1.66 18.82
N LEU A 720 -2.67 -0.89 18.79
CA LEU A 720 -1.33 -1.41 18.49
C LEU A 720 -0.45 -1.27 19.72
N PHE A 721 0.50 -2.15 19.89
CA PHE A 721 1.50 -2.09 20.95
C PHE A 721 2.86 -1.79 20.34
N GLN A 722 3.59 -0.86 20.94
CA GLN A 722 4.89 -0.42 20.45
C GLN A 722 5.99 -0.75 21.47
N ASP A 723 7.07 -1.35 20.99
CA ASP A 723 8.26 -1.60 21.80
C ASP A 723 9.17 -0.35 21.93
N ALA A 724 10.26 -0.48 22.68
CA ALA A 724 11.23 0.60 22.88
C ALA A 724 12.00 1.02 21.60
N TYR A 725 11.97 0.20 20.55
CA TYR A 725 12.64 0.45 19.27
C TYR A 725 11.69 1.02 18.22
N GLY A 726 10.41 1.20 18.55
CA GLY A 726 9.39 1.72 17.64
C GLY A 726 8.73 0.67 16.75
N ASN A 727 9.01 -0.62 16.92
CA ASN A 727 8.29 -1.67 16.20
C ASN A 727 6.89 -1.82 16.78
N ARG A 728 5.90 -2.05 15.91
CA ARG A 728 4.49 -2.17 16.27
C ARG A 728 3.97 -3.58 16.07
N TYR A 729 3.04 -3.96 16.93
CA TYR A 729 2.44 -5.28 17.00
C TYR A 729 0.95 -5.13 17.30
N LEU A 730 0.08 -5.86 16.60
CA LEU A 730 -1.36 -5.89 16.90
C LEU A 730 -1.72 -7.11 17.75
N ASP A 731 -1.03 -8.23 17.54
CA ASP A 731 -1.36 -9.49 18.17
C ASP A 731 -0.54 -9.72 19.45
N VAL A 732 -0.67 -8.77 20.38
CA VAL A 732 -0.09 -8.85 21.73
C VAL A 732 -1.19 -9.23 22.71
N LYS A 733 -0.92 -10.24 23.55
CA LYS A 733 -1.85 -10.67 24.59
C LYS A 733 -2.09 -9.53 25.58
N HIS A 734 -3.32 -9.03 25.64
CA HIS A 734 -3.71 -7.95 26.54
C HIS A 734 -5.12 -8.13 27.08
N TRP A 735 -5.43 -7.44 28.17
CA TRP A 735 -6.76 -7.40 28.78
C TRP A 735 -7.24 -5.95 28.85
N LYS A 736 -8.48 -5.72 28.40
CA LYS A 736 -9.17 -4.44 28.46
C LYS A 736 -10.28 -4.53 29.52
N VAL A 737 -10.26 -3.64 30.50
CA VAL A 737 -11.28 -3.56 31.56
C VAL A 737 -11.75 -2.10 31.70
N SER A 738 -13.05 -1.84 31.65
CA SER A 738 -13.59 -0.49 31.89
C SER A 738 -13.25 -0.04 33.30
N VAL A 739 -12.86 1.22 33.47
CA VAL A 739 -12.40 1.76 34.76
C VAL A 739 -13.57 2.32 35.57
N MET A 740 -14.55 2.93 34.90
CA MET A 740 -15.76 3.48 35.49
C MET A 740 -16.96 3.18 34.60
N ASP A 741 -18.16 3.15 35.19
CA ASP A 741 -19.43 3.01 34.46
C ASP A 741 -20.47 3.97 35.06
N ARG A 742 -20.58 5.16 34.47
CA ARG A 742 -21.49 6.24 34.90
C ARG A 742 -22.13 6.91 33.67
N PRO A 743 -23.11 6.25 33.02
CA PRO A 743 -23.76 6.79 31.82
C PRO A 743 -24.50 8.10 32.10
N GLU A 744 -25.00 8.28 33.33
CA GLU A 744 -25.69 9.50 33.80
C GLU A 744 -24.79 10.75 33.74
N LEU A 745 -23.52 10.64 34.14
CA LEU A 745 -22.56 11.76 34.10
C LEU A 745 -22.13 12.04 32.65
N LEU A 746 -21.99 11.00 31.83
CA LEU A 746 -21.65 11.15 30.42
C LEU A 746 -22.75 11.88 29.65
N ALA A 747 -24.01 11.50 29.88
CA ALA A 747 -25.17 12.18 29.27
C ALA A 747 -25.21 13.66 29.66
N GLN A 748 -25.00 13.98 30.94
CA GLN A 748 -24.91 15.38 31.39
C GLN A 748 -23.77 16.16 30.71
N CYS A 749 -22.61 15.53 30.49
CA CYS A 749 -21.51 16.19 29.77
C CYS A 749 -21.92 16.58 28.35
N TYR A 750 -22.63 15.69 27.65
CA TYR A 750 -23.08 15.93 26.28
C TYR A 750 -24.23 16.94 26.19
N GLU A 751 -25.12 17.00 27.20
CA GLU A 751 -26.13 18.06 27.30
C GLU A 751 -25.50 19.45 27.53
N VAL A 752 -24.48 19.53 28.40
CA VAL A 752 -23.79 20.80 28.74
C VAL A 752 -22.81 21.23 27.64
N TYR A 753 -22.22 20.29 26.91
CA TYR A 753 -21.30 20.56 25.81
C TYR A 753 -21.60 19.67 24.57
N PRO A 754 -22.62 20.04 23.77
CA PRO A 754 -23.02 19.29 22.57
C PRO A 754 -21.94 19.25 21.48
N ASP A 755 -21.06 20.25 21.43
CA ASP A 755 -19.96 20.33 20.46
C ASP A 755 -18.77 19.40 20.78
N HIS A 756 -18.92 18.44 21.69
CA HIS A 756 -17.84 17.52 22.04
C HIS A 756 -17.42 16.68 20.81
N PRO A 757 -16.13 16.68 20.40
CA PRO A 757 -15.68 16.03 19.16
C PRO A 757 -16.07 14.55 19.05
N MET A 758 -15.93 13.79 20.15
CA MET A 758 -16.25 12.36 20.17
C MET A 758 -17.76 12.08 20.10
N LEU A 759 -18.61 13.02 20.54
CA LEU A 759 -20.06 12.91 20.39
C LEU A 759 -20.42 13.12 18.91
N LYS A 760 -19.92 14.20 18.31
CA LYS A 760 -20.07 14.50 16.87
C LYS A 760 -19.60 13.33 15.99
N LEU A 761 -18.46 12.71 16.29
CA LEU A 761 -17.97 11.50 15.59
C LEU A 761 -18.93 10.31 15.71
N SER A 762 -19.52 10.09 16.89
CA SER A 762 -20.48 9.00 17.08
C SER A 762 -21.78 9.23 16.32
N GLU A 763 -22.27 10.47 16.30
CA GLU A 763 -23.47 10.87 15.58
C GLU A 763 -23.25 10.80 14.06
N CYS A 764 -22.09 11.25 13.57
CA CYS A 764 -21.65 11.04 12.19
C CYS A 764 -21.74 9.58 11.77
N ARG A 765 -21.20 8.67 12.60
CA ARG A 765 -21.19 7.24 12.29
C ARG A 765 -22.61 6.70 12.17
N ASP A 766 -23.50 7.09 13.07
CA ASP A 766 -24.90 6.66 13.05
C ASP A 766 -25.65 7.20 11.82
N ILE A 767 -25.42 8.48 11.47
CA ILE A 767 -25.99 9.10 10.26
C ILE A 767 -25.50 8.38 8.99
N VAL A 768 -24.20 8.14 8.85
CA VAL A 768 -23.64 7.47 7.66
C VAL A 768 -24.16 6.04 7.52
N ASN A 769 -24.33 5.31 8.63
CA ASN A 769 -24.84 3.94 8.59
C ASN A 769 -26.34 3.86 8.27
N ARG A 770 -27.15 4.84 8.70
CA ARG A 770 -28.59 4.90 8.42
C ARG A 770 -28.91 5.57 7.08
N GLY A 771 -28.00 6.41 6.59
CA GLY A 771 -28.23 7.34 5.49
C GLY A 771 -28.69 8.71 6.00
N VAL A 772 -28.33 9.76 5.26
CA VAL A 772 -28.73 11.14 5.58
C VAL A 772 -30.20 11.35 5.19
N GLU A 773 -30.98 11.88 6.13
CA GLU A 773 -32.42 12.12 5.99
C GLU A 773 -32.79 13.62 6.02
N THR A 774 -32.05 14.45 6.78
CA THR A 774 -32.37 15.86 7.00
C THR A 774 -31.23 16.81 6.60
N ASP A 775 -31.56 18.08 6.37
CA ASP A 775 -30.58 19.13 6.07
C ASP A 775 -29.61 19.37 7.23
N ASP A 776 -30.10 19.29 8.48
CA ASP A 776 -29.27 19.46 9.67
C ASP A 776 -28.23 18.34 9.79
N GLN A 777 -28.60 17.10 9.44
CA GLN A 777 -27.66 15.98 9.38
C GLN A 777 -26.61 16.19 8.30
N ALA A 778 -27.01 16.63 7.10
CA ALA A 778 -26.07 16.94 6.02
C ALA A 778 -25.07 18.04 6.43
N ALA A 779 -25.57 19.14 7.01
CA ALA A 779 -24.76 20.25 7.48
C ALA A 779 -23.77 19.84 8.59
N LEU A 780 -24.19 18.95 9.50
CA LEU A 780 -23.29 18.38 10.51
C LEU A 780 -22.15 17.57 9.88
N LEU A 781 -22.43 16.74 8.87
CA LEU A 781 -21.39 15.99 8.17
C LEU A 781 -20.41 16.92 7.44
N GLU A 782 -20.89 17.98 6.80
CA GLU A 782 -20.06 19.00 6.15
C GLU A 782 -19.16 19.74 7.16
N GLU A 783 -19.71 20.13 8.30
CA GLU A 783 -18.97 20.77 9.39
C GLU A 783 -17.85 19.85 9.87
N ILE A 784 -18.11 18.56 10.03
CA ILE A 784 -17.14 17.60 10.55
C ILE A 784 -16.02 17.30 9.56
N VAL A 785 -16.32 17.22 8.26
CA VAL A 785 -15.31 17.10 7.20
C VAL A 785 -14.36 18.31 7.19
N THR A 786 -14.84 19.50 7.55
CA THR A 786 -13.99 20.71 7.57
C THR A 786 -13.25 20.94 8.89
N GLN A 787 -13.80 20.48 10.01
CA GLN A 787 -13.23 20.73 11.35
C GLN A 787 -12.32 19.62 11.88
N MET A 788 -12.45 18.37 11.41
CA MET A 788 -11.71 17.22 11.95
C MET A 788 -10.71 16.64 10.94
N HIS A 789 -9.63 16.05 11.45
CA HIS A 789 -8.63 15.34 10.63
C HIS A 789 -9.06 13.88 10.43
N LEU A 790 -9.94 13.68 9.44
CA LEU A 790 -10.59 12.40 9.17
C LEU A 790 -9.70 11.46 8.35
N SER A 791 -9.88 10.16 8.50
CA SER A 791 -9.21 9.20 7.63
C SER A 791 -9.74 9.33 6.18
N PRO A 792 -8.89 9.25 5.13
CA PRO A 792 -9.33 9.48 3.75
C PRO A 792 -10.47 8.56 3.30
N VAL A 793 -10.50 7.32 3.81
CA VAL A 793 -11.57 6.36 3.53
C VAL A 793 -12.89 6.77 4.19
N PHE A 794 -12.84 7.28 5.42
CA PHE A 794 -14.05 7.72 6.13
C PHE A 794 -14.56 9.06 5.59
N GLU A 795 -13.66 9.99 5.27
CA GLU A 795 -13.98 11.25 4.58
C GLU A 795 -14.68 10.98 3.25
N GLY A 796 -14.15 10.06 2.43
CA GLY A 796 -14.79 9.66 1.18
C GLY A 796 -16.21 9.12 1.36
N ARG A 797 -16.46 8.33 2.42
CA ARG A 797 -17.81 7.83 2.75
C ARG A 797 -18.75 8.95 3.20
N LEU A 798 -18.27 9.91 3.99
CA LEU A 798 -19.04 11.08 4.40
C LEU A 798 -19.43 11.93 3.20
N MET A 799 -18.46 12.26 2.33
CA MET A 799 -18.71 13.00 1.10
C MET A 799 -19.71 12.28 0.19
N GLN A 800 -19.60 10.95 0.08
CA GLN A 800 -20.56 10.15 -0.66
C GLN A 800 -21.96 10.24 -0.06
N ALA A 801 -22.12 10.07 1.26
CA ALA A 801 -23.41 10.15 1.93
C ALA A 801 -24.09 11.52 1.78
N VAL A 802 -23.31 12.61 1.88
CA VAL A 802 -23.80 13.99 1.67
C VAL A 802 -24.16 14.22 0.20
N THR A 803 -23.34 13.73 -0.73
CA THR A 803 -23.62 13.82 -2.18
C THR A 803 -24.91 13.08 -2.54
N ASP A 804 -25.06 11.85 -2.06
CA ASP A 804 -26.24 11.01 -2.30
C ASP A 804 -27.51 11.68 -1.78
N TYR A 805 -27.44 12.33 -0.62
CA TYR A 805 -28.54 13.12 -0.07
C TYR A 805 -28.95 14.28 -0.98
N TYR A 806 -28.00 15.17 -1.34
CA TYR A 806 -28.31 16.32 -2.16
C TYR A 806 -28.76 15.96 -3.57
N CYS A 807 -28.18 14.90 -4.16
CA CYS A 807 -28.63 14.37 -5.45
C CYS A 807 -30.06 13.81 -5.36
N ARG A 808 -30.41 13.07 -4.30
CA ARG A 808 -31.77 12.57 -4.06
C ARG A 808 -32.76 13.72 -3.89
N LYS A 809 -32.45 14.68 -3.01
CA LYS A 809 -33.29 15.85 -2.75
C LYS A 809 -33.51 16.69 -4.01
N ALA A 810 -32.46 16.95 -4.78
CA ALA A 810 -32.57 17.63 -6.07
C ALA A 810 -33.42 16.85 -7.09
N SER A 811 -33.55 15.52 -6.97
CA SER A 811 -34.38 14.73 -7.86
C SER A 811 -35.87 14.74 -7.48
N GLU A 812 -36.17 14.96 -6.20
CA GLU A 812 -37.52 15.04 -5.62
C GLU A 812 -38.14 16.43 -5.77
N ASP A 813 -37.31 17.48 -5.83
CA ASP A 813 -37.72 18.89 -5.97
C ASP A 813 -38.16 19.25 -7.42
N LYS A 814 -39.00 18.41 -8.02
CA LYS A 814 -39.55 18.58 -9.39
C LYS A 814 -40.86 19.36 -9.42
N ASP A 815 -41.55 19.49 -8.28
CA ASP A 815 -42.91 20.03 -8.17
C ASP A 815 -42.99 21.41 -7.47
N GLY A 816 -41.86 22.01 -7.07
CA GLY A 816 -41.79 23.35 -6.49
C GLY A 816 -41.31 24.41 -7.48
N ASP A 817 -41.88 25.62 -7.45
CA ASP A 817 -41.44 26.82 -8.20
C ASP A 817 -40.00 27.27 -7.85
N GLY A 818 -39.27 26.53 -7.00
CA GLY A 818 -37.93 26.85 -6.53
C GLY A 818 -36.82 26.10 -7.29
N VAL A 819 -35.78 26.82 -7.70
CA VAL A 819 -34.52 26.22 -8.16
C VAL A 819 -33.84 25.58 -6.96
N PHE A 820 -33.65 24.26 -6.96
CA PHE A 820 -32.85 23.58 -5.93
C PHE A 820 -31.43 24.18 -5.91
N ASN A 821 -30.99 24.66 -4.75
CA ASN A 821 -29.67 25.28 -4.62
C ASN A 821 -28.56 24.22 -4.66
N CYS A 822 -27.90 24.09 -5.81
CA CYS A 822 -26.78 23.15 -6.00
C CYS A 822 -25.42 23.69 -5.51
N ALA A 823 -25.38 24.75 -4.69
CA ALA A 823 -24.13 25.40 -4.27
C ALA A 823 -23.08 24.41 -3.72
N TYR A 824 -23.48 23.49 -2.84
CA TYR A 824 -22.58 22.47 -2.31
C TYR A 824 -22.01 21.57 -3.41
N LEU A 825 -22.88 21.01 -4.27
CA LEU A 825 -22.49 20.14 -5.39
C LEU A 825 -21.56 20.84 -6.39
N VAL A 826 -21.70 22.16 -6.56
CA VAL A 826 -20.82 22.97 -7.42
C VAL A 826 -19.46 23.19 -6.76
N GLN A 827 -19.43 23.53 -5.47
CA GLN A 827 -18.21 23.92 -4.74
C GLN A 827 -17.32 22.76 -4.30
N ILE A 828 -17.90 21.58 -4.05
CA ILE A 828 -17.14 20.41 -3.58
C ILE A 828 -16.02 20.03 -4.55
N ASP A 829 -14.84 19.65 -4.03
CA ASP A 829 -13.76 19.11 -4.86
C ASP A 829 -14.15 17.72 -5.38
N LYS A 830 -14.15 17.59 -6.70
CA LYS A 830 -14.57 16.37 -7.40
C LYS A 830 -13.39 15.51 -7.82
N LYS A 831 -12.14 16.00 -7.68
CA LYS A 831 -10.95 15.30 -8.21
C LYS A 831 -10.73 13.93 -7.57
N HIS A 832 -10.98 13.81 -6.28
CA HIS A 832 -10.76 12.59 -5.50
C HIS A 832 -12.03 11.72 -5.36
N MET A 833 -13.11 12.04 -6.08
CA MET A 833 -14.35 11.28 -6.05
C MET A 833 -14.35 10.12 -7.06
N ALA A 834 -15.03 9.02 -6.70
CA ALA A 834 -15.26 7.90 -7.61
C ALA A 834 -16.02 8.35 -8.88
N ALA A 835 -15.78 7.69 -10.03
CA ALA A 835 -16.41 8.06 -11.30
C ALA A 835 -17.96 8.09 -11.23
N ARG A 836 -18.57 7.12 -10.54
CA ARG A 836 -20.04 7.07 -10.34
C ARG A 836 -20.59 8.26 -9.57
N GLN A 837 -19.88 8.72 -8.54
CA GLN A 837 -20.30 9.87 -7.75
C GLN A 837 -20.23 11.15 -8.59
N ARG A 838 -19.14 11.34 -9.36
CA ARG A 838 -19.01 12.46 -10.29
C ARG A 838 -20.09 12.47 -11.36
N GLN A 839 -20.44 11.30 -11.89
CA GLN A 839 -21.55 11.11 -12.83
C GLN A 839 -22.88 11.56 -12.20
N GLN A 840 -23.20 11.07 -11.00
CA GLN A 840 -24.45 11.41 -10.30
C GLN A 840 -24.57 12.92 -10.06
N ILE A 841 -23.47 13.57 -9.64
CA ILE A 841 -23.40 15.04 -9.53
C ILE A 841 -23.66 15.70 -10.89
N CYS A 842 -22.97 15.27 -11.95
CA CYS A 842 -23.12 15.85 -13.28
C CYS A 842 -24.56 15.74 -13.80
N GLU A 843 -25.19 14.57 -13.68
CA GLU A 843 -26.59 14.36 -14.06
C GLU A 843 -27.56 15.21 -13.23
N THR A 844 -27.27 15.40 -11.94
CA THR A 844 -28.04 16.28 -11.07
C THR A 844 -27.94 17.73 -11.51
N LEU A 845 -26.74 18.22 -11.81
CA LEU A 845 -26.52 19.59 -12.31
C LEU A 845 -27.24 19.83 -13.65
N ILE A 846 -27.20 18.87 -14.58
CA ILE A 846 -27.96 18.92 -15.84
C ILE A 846 -29.47 18.97 -15.56
N SER A 847 -29.96 18.18 -14.60
CA SER A 847 -31.37 18.16 -14.19
C SER A 847 -31.81 19.54 -13.71
N GLN A 848 -30.98 20.18 -12.89
CA GLN A 848 -31.24 21.47 -12.26
C GLN A 848 -30.81 22.69 -13.10
N ASN A 849 -30.41 22.48 -14.37
CA ASN A 849 -30.03 23.52 -15.33
C ASN A 849 -28.72 24.29 -15.03
N TYR A 850 -27.83 23.72 -14.22
CA TYR A 850 -26.46 24.22 -14.04
C TYR A 850 -25.57 23.74 -15.19
N MET A 851 -25.89 24.21 -16.41
CA MET A 851 -25.33 23.67 -17.66
C MET A 851 -23.85 23.99 -17.83
N ARG A 852 -23.39 25.18 -17.42
CA ARG A 852 -21.97 25.56 -17.53
C ARG A 852 -21.08 24.69 -16.65
N GLU A 853 -21.52 24.44 -15.43
CA GLU A 853 -20.82 23.62 -14.44
C GLU A 853 -20.80 22.15 -14.90
N ALA A 854 -21.92 21.61 -15.37
CA ALA A 854 -21.99 20.27 -15.94
C ALA A 854 -21.11 20.11 -17.20
N TYR A 855 -21.10 21.11 -18.09
CA TYR A 855 -20.25 21.11 -19.28
C TYR A 855 -18.76 21.09 -18.93
N ASN A 856 -18.34 21.89 -17.95
CA ASN A 856 -16.97 21.86 -17.42
C ASN A 856 -16.63 20.49 -16.80
N MET A 857 -17.57 19.86 -16.09
CA MET A 857 -17.36 18.51 -15.55
C MET A 857 -17.15 17.47 -16.66
N ILE A 858 -17.89 17.53 -17.76
CA ILE A 858 -17.68 16.62 -18.91
C ILE A 858 -16.33 16.88 -19.56
N ARG A 859 -15.93 18.14 -19.73
CA ARG A 859 -14.61 18.47 -20.27
C ARG A 859 -13.47 17.88 -19.44
N ASP A 860 -13.60 17.92 -18.11
CA ASP A 860 -12.53 17.51 -17.20
C ASP A 860 -12.57 16.00 -16.88
N TYR A 861 -13.75 15.39 -16.80
CA TYR A 861 -13.97 14.01 -16.33
C TYR A 861 -14.60 13.06 -17.36
N GLY A 862 -15.02 13.54 -18.53
CA GLY A 862 -15.64 12.77 -19.61
C GLY A 862 -17.15 12.54 -19.44
N SER A 863 -17.78 12.07 -20.52
CA SER A 863 -19.24 11.83 -20.62
C SER A 863 -19.66 10.35 -20.55
N GLN A 864 -18.71 9.43 -20.38
CA GLN A 864 -18.89 7.97 -20.58
C GLN A 864 -20.05 7.34 -19.81
N TYR A 865 -20.31 7.82 -18.60
CA TYR A 865 -21.33 7.26 -17.71
C TYR A 865 -22.61 8.09 -17.67
N ILE A 866 -22.71 9.20 -18.40
CA ILE A 866 -23.88 10.09 -18.37
C ILE A 866 -24.94 9.54 -19.32
N SER A 867 -26.19 9.48 -18.86
CA SER A 867 -27.31 9.02 -19.68
C SER A 867 -27.57 9.94 -20.88
N THR A 868 -27.86 9.32 -22.04
CA THR A 868 -28.12 10.01 -23.31
C THR A 868 -29.15 11.14 -23.22
N PRO A 869 -30.31 10.98 -22.52
CA PRO A 869 -31.28 12.07 -22.40
C PRO A 869 -30.74 13.29 -21.63
N ARG A 870 -29.81 13.09 -20.69
CA ARG A 870 -29.14 14.18 -19.97
C ARG A 870 -28.13 14.89 -20.87
N LEU A 871 -27.33 14.13 -21.62
CA LEU A 871 -26.41 14.71 -22.61
C LEU A 871 -27.16 15.53 -23.67
N MET A 872 -28.30 15.04 -24.17
CA MET A 872 -29.16 15.76 -25.10
C MET A 872 -29.62 17.10 -24.50
N LYS A 873 -30.18 17.07 -23.27
CA LYS A 873 -30.60 18.30 -22.56
C LYS A 873 -29.44 19.29 -22.38
N LEU A 874 -28.25 18.80 -22.05
CA LEU A 874 -27.04 19.62 -21.90
C LEU A 874 -26.66 20.25 -23.24
N CYS A 875 -26.60 19.48 -24.33
CA CYS A 875 -26.25 19.98 -25.66
C CYS A 875 -27.21 21.08 -26.10
N THR A 876 -28.52 20.82 -26.10
CA THR A 876 -29.56 21.80 -26.47
C THR A 876 -29.40 23.11 -25.72
N LYS A 877 -29.29 23.08 -24.38
CA LYS A 877 -29.19 24.31 -23.59
C LYS A 877 -27.85 25.02 -23.78
N THR A 878 -26.76 24.27 -23.93
CA THR A 878 -25.42 24.86 -24.13
C THR A 878 -25.30 25.52 -25.49
N ILE A 879 -25.85 24.92 -26.56
CA ILE A 879 -25.94 25.53 -27.89
C ILE A 879 -26.67 26.88 -27.83
N LEU A 880 -27.85 26.91 -27.19
CA LEU A 880 -28.63 28.14 -27.04
C LEU A 880 -27.91 29.21 -26.22
N MET A 881 -27.23 28.82 -25.13
CA MET A 881 -26.45 29.74 -24.28
C MET A 881 -25.24 30.32 -25.02
N ASN A 882 -24.59 29.52 -25.86
CA ASN A 882 -23.45 29.92 -26.67
C ASN A 882 -23.87 30.58 -28.00
N LEU A 883 -25.17 30.81 -28.23
CA LEU A 883 -25.69 31.42 -29.46
C LEU A 883 -25.20 30.71 -30.74
N PHE A 884 -25.15 29.36 -30.70
CA PHE A 884 -24.69 28.51 -31.80
C PHE A 884 -23.21 28.69 -32.19
N ASP A 885 -22.36 29.25 -31.30
CA ASP A 885 -20.92 29.27 -31.52
C ASP A 885 -20.34 27.84 -31.62
N GLN A 886 -19.39 27.67 -32.55
CA GLN A 886 -18.72 26.39 -32.77
C GLN A 886 -17.80 26.02 -31.60
N ASP A 887 -18.04 24.86 -31.00
CA ASP A 887 -17.18 24.23 -29.98
C ASP A 887 -17.01 22.75 -30.32
N ASP A 888 -15.75 22.29 -30.43
CA ASP A 888 -15.43 20.92 -30.87
C ASP A 888 -15.99 19.82 -29.94
N LEU A 889 -16.00 20.06 -28.63
CA LEU A 889 -16.54 19.11 -27.64
C LEU A 889 -18.07 19.07 -27.74
N LEU A 890 -18.72 20.24 -27.80
CA LEU A 890 -20.16 20.34 -27.96
C LEU A 890 -20.65 19.72 -29.26
N LEU A 891 -19.88 19.89 -30.35
CA LEU A 891 -20.16 19.31 -31.66
C LEU A 891 -20.05 17.78 -31.63
N GLY A 892 -19.00 17.26 -30.98
CA GLY A 892 -18.83 15.81 -30.76
C GLY A 892 -19.95 15.20 -29.94
N LEU A 893 -20.32 15.83 -28.81
CA LEU A 893 -21.43 15.39 -27.95
C LEU A 893 -22.78 15.44 -28.68
N SER A 894 -23.03 16.52 -29.43
CA SER A 894 -24.24 16.69 -30.26
C SER A 894 -24.38 15.57 -31.31
N HIS A 895 -23.27 15.23 -31.99
CA HIS A 895 -23.26 14.13 -32.95
C HIS A 895 -23.44 12.76 -32.27
N GLN A 896 -22.84 12.55 -31.09
CA GLN A 896 -23.02 11.32 -30.31
C GLN A 896 -24.48 11.08 -29.93
N VAL A 897 -25.17 12.09 -29.38
CA VAL A 897 -26.58 11.95 -29.00
C VAL A 897 -27.48 11.79 -30.23
N PHE A 898 -27.10 12.40 -31.36
CA PHE A 898 -27.73 12.17 -32.66
C PHE A 898 -27.66 10.71 -33.11
N CYS A 899 -26.46 10.10 -33.13
CA CYS A 899 -26.28 8.69 -33.48
C CYS A 899 -27.03 7.72 -32.54
N GLN A 900 -27.28 8.14 -31.29
CA GLN A 900 -28.08 7.38 -30.32
C GLN A 900 -29.60 7.62 -30.45
N GLY A 901 -30.04 8.39 -31.45
CA GLY A 901 -31.45 8.66 -31.72
C GLY A 901 -32.12 9.67 -30.77
N CYS A 902 -31.33 10.40 -29.97
CA CYS A 902 -31.82 11.34 -28.96
C CYS A 902 -31.38 12.77 -29.32
N TYR A 903 -32.17 13.47 -30.14
CA TYR A 903 -31.89 14.84 -30.58
C TYR A 903 -33.18 15.65 -30.70
N ASP A 904 -33.06 16.98 -30.69
CA ASP A 904 -34.12 17.93 -31.03
C ASP A 904 -33.73 18.79 -32.23
N SER A 905 -34.60 19.72 -32.60
CA SER A 905 -34.34 20.66 -33.69
C SER A 905 -33.12 21.53 -33.45
N VAL A 906 -32.80 21.90 -32.21
CA VAL A 906 -31.64 22.73 -31.87
C VAL A 906 -30.33 22.00 -32.16
N ILE A 907 -30.24 20.73 -31.74
CA ILE A 907 -29.07 19.89 -32.03
C ILE A 907 -28.93 19.65 -33.53
N LEU A 908 -30.02 19.35 -34.23
CA LEU A 908 -29.99 19.16 -35.68
C LEU A 908 -29.53 20.42 -36.42
N ASP A 909 -30.01 21.59 -36.00
CA ASP A 909 -29.66 22.89 -36.59
C ASP A 909 -28.15 23.17 -36.40
N TYR A 910 -27.65 22.93 -35.19
CA TYR A 910 -26.22 23.06 -34.87
C TYR A 910 -25.33 22.09 -35.68
N LEU A 911 -25.78 20.84 -35.84
CA LEU A 911 -25.06 19.86 -36.68
C LEU A 911 -25.10 20.26 -38.16
N CYS A 912 -26.24 20.75 -38.66
CA CYS A 912 -26.36 21.22 -40.04
C CYS A 912 -25.47 22.43 -40.32
N GLU A 913 -25.26 23.30 -39.33
CA GLU A 913 -24.38 24.46 -39.46
C GLU A 913 -22.89 24.08 -39.42
N HIS A 914 -22.45 23.25 -38.45
CA HIS A 914 -21.03 23.11 -38.13
C HIS A 914 -20.42 21.72 -38.37
N PHE A 915 -21.20 20.63 -38.39
CA PHE A 915 -20.67 19.27 -38.38
C PHE A 915 -19.98 18.88 -39.69
N ASN A 916 -18.78 18.31 -39.60
CA ASN A 916 -18.06 17.70 -40.72
C ASN A 916 -17.58 16.30 -40.32
N GLY A 917 -17.88 15.30 -41.14
CA GLY A 917 -17.54 13.91 -40.91
C GLY A 917 -17.34 13.16 -42.22
N THR A 918 -17.62 11.87 -42.25
CA THR A 918 -17.69 11.09 -43.51
C THR A 918 -18.90 11.50 -44.36
N VAL A 919 -18.88 11.19 -45.66
CA VAL A 919 -20.02 11.41 -46.57
C VAL A 919 -21.28 10.77 -46.00
N SER A 920 -21.18 9.53 -45.50
CA SER A 920 -22.33 8.80 -44.93
C SER A 920 -22.89 9.50 -43.69
N GLN A 921 -22.04 9.91 -42.73
CA GLN A 921 -22.49 10.60 -41.52
C GLN A 921 -23.14 11.94 -41.82
N MET A 922 -22.53 12.74 -42.70
CA MET A 922 -23.08 14.04 -43.10
C MET A 922 -24.39 13.89 -43.89
N TYR A 923 -24.51 12.84 -44.69
CA TYR A 923 -25.75 12.52 -45.40
C TYR A 923 -26.88 12.16 -44.43
N GLU A 924 -26.61 11.35 -43.40
CA GLU A 924 -27.59 11.02 -42.35
C GLU A 924 -28.11 12.27 -41.63
N VAL A 925 -27.20 13.18 -41.24
CA VAL A 925 -27.58 14.48 -40.63
C VAL A 925 -28.44 15.30 -41.59
N LEU A 926 -28.04 15.39 -42.87
CA LEU A 926 -28.77 16.18 -43.88
C LEU A 926 -30.20 15.67 -44.08
N ILE A 927 -30.37 14.37 -44.32
CA ILE A 927 -31.69 13.79 -44.59
C ILE A 927 -32.60 13.94 -43.37
N GLN A 928 -32.05 13.77 -42.17
CA GLN A 928 -32.83 13.95 -40.95
C GLN A 928 -33.18 15.43 -40.72
N GLY A 929 -32.28 16.37 -40.99
CA GLY A 929 -32.56 17.81 -40.95
C GLY A 929 -33.67 18.22 -41.91
N VAL A 930 -33.65 17.72 -43.15
CA VAL A 930 -34.71 17.94 -44.14
C VAL A 930 -36.06 17.35 -43.68
N ARG A 931 -36.04 16.14 -43.11
CA ARG A 931 -37.23 15.45 -42.61
C ARG A 931 -37.90 16.18 -41.45
N GLU A 932 -37.11 16.72 -40.53
CA GLU A 932 -37.58 17.49 -39.37
C GLU A 932 -37.79 18.99 -39.70
N HIS A 933 -37.64 19.38 -40.96
CA HIS A 933 -37.82 20.75 -41.45
C HIS A 933 -36.92 21.79 -40.75
N VAL A 934 -35.70 21.41 -40.40
CA VAL A 934 -34.67 22.27 -39.83
C VAL A 934 -33.88 22.98 -40.95
N GLU A 935 -33.27 24.13 -40.67
CA GLU A 935 -32.40 24.79 -41.63
C GLU A 935 -31.13 23.96 -41.86
N THR A 936 -30.94 23.53 -43.10
CA THR A 936 -29.78 22.72 -43.51
C THR A 936 -28.55 23.57 -43.84
N TYR A 937 -28.66 24.89 -43.68
CA TYR A 937 -27.65 25.90 -43.98
C TYR A 937 -26.96 25.66 -45.32
N ASP A 938 -25.67 25.34 -45.32
CA ASP A 938 -24.85 24.98 -46.48
C ASP A 938 -24.37 23.53 -46.46
N LEU A 939 -24.97 22.68 -45.63
CA LEU A 939 -24.61 21.27 -45.49
C LEU A 939 -24.70 20.53 -46.83
N GLU A 940 -25.70 20.82 -47.68
CA GLU A 940 -25.78 20.21 -49.02
C GLU A 940 -24.57 20.57 -49.89
N GLU A 941 -24.11 21.82 -49.81
CA GLU A 941 -22.94 22.27 -50.57
C GLU A 941 -21.65 21.64 -50.04
N ARG A 942 -21.48 21.62 -48.71
CA ARG A 942 -20.31 21.02 -48.06
C ARG A 942 -20.23 19.53 -48.35
N LEU A 943 -21.35 18.81 -48.20
CA LEU A 943 -21.47 17.39 -48.51
C LEU A 943 -21.20 17.11 -49.99
N LEU A 944 -21.87 17.83 -50.90
CA LEU A 944 -21.66 17.65 -52.34
C LEU A 944 -20.21 17.96 -52.75
N GLY A 945 -19.61 19.01 -52.19
CA GLY A 945 -18.21 19.35 -52.37
C GLY A 945 -17.26 18.25 -51.87
N GLN A 946 -17.59 17.62 -50.74
CA GLN A 946 -16.85 16.48 -50.21
C GLN A 946 -16.99 15.24 -51.10
N MET A 947 -18.20 14.90 -51.55
CA MET A 947 -18.44 13.78 -52.47
C MET A 947 -17.64 13.92 -53.78
N LEU A 948 -17.63 15.12 -54.37
CA LEU A 948 -16.82 15.42 -55.55
C LEU A 948 -15.31 15.37 -55.27
N PHE A 949 -14.91 15.67 -54.04
CA PHE A 949 -13.51 15.64 -53.64
C PHE A 949 -13.01 14.23 -53.32
N THR A 950 -13.83 13.38 -52.68
CA THR A 950 -13.47 12.01 -52.31
C THR A 950 -13.69 11.03 -53.45
N GLY A 951 -14.65 11.30 -54.34
CA GLY A 951 -15.13 10.37 -55.35
C GLY A 951 -16.18 9.39 -54.83
N CYS A 952 -16.61 9.53 -53.56
CA CYS A 952 -17.73 8.78 -53.00
C CYS A 952 -19.05 9.37 -53.53
N CYS A 953 -19.53 8.85 -54.67
CA CYS A 953 -20.69 9.39 -55.38
C CYS A 953 -22.01 8.70 -55.04
N ASP A 954 -22.04 7.82 -54.04
CA ASP A 954 -23.27 7.13 -53.62
C ASP A 954 -24.28 8.17 -53.08
N GLN A 955 -25.54 8.12 -53.53
CA GLN A 955 -26.59 9.11 -53.19
C GLN A 955 -26.32 10.55 -53.65
N MET A 956 -25.29 10.82 -54.45
CA MET A 956 -24.90 12.18 -54.88
C MET A 956 -26.02 12.93 -55.60
N ASP A 957 -26.82 12.22 -56.40
CA ASP A 957 -27.93 12.79 -57.15
C ASP A 957 -29.01 13.35 -56.18
N SER A 958 -29.28 12.66 -55.08
CA SER A 958 -30.24 13.11 -54.05
C SER A 958 -29.76 14.37 -53.32
N VAL A 959 -28.47 14.45 -52.99
CA VAL A 959 -27.86 15.63 -52.37
C VAL A 959 -27.86 16.81 -53.35
N PHE A 960 -27.59 16.54 -54.63
CA PHE A 960 -27.63 17.55 -55.68
C PHE A 960 -29.05 18.11 -55.90
N GLU A 961 -30.09 17.26 -55.87
CA GLU A 961 -31.48 17.72 -55.94
C GLU A 961 -31.84 18.67 -54.79
N LEU A 962 -31.40 18.36 -53.56
CA LEU A 962 -31.58 19.25 -52.40
C LEU A 962 -30.80 20.56 -52.58
N TYR A 963 -29.55 20.48 -53.05
CA TYR A 963 -28.72 21.65 -53.34
C TYR A 963 -29.36 22.58 -54.38
N MET A 964 -29.95 22.03 -55.44
CA MET A 964 -30.60 22.79 -56.52
C MET A 964 -31.89 23.51 -56.08
N LYS A 965 -32.52 23.08 -54.99
CA LYS A 965 -33.68 23.78 -54.40
C LYS A 965 -33.29 25.04 -53.63
N ARG A 966 -32.00 25.29 -53.39
CA ARG A 966 -31.51 26.50 -52.69
C ARG A 966 -31.70 27.74 -53.56
N LYS A 967 -31.84 28.91 -52.92
CA LYS A 967 -32.00 30.20 -53.61
C LYS A 967 -30.79 30.57 -54.47
N THR A 968 -29.58 30.21 -54.03
CA THR A 968 -28.31 30.52 -54.69
C THR A 968 -27.40 29.30 -54.69
N THR A 969 -26.99 28.83 -55.87
CA THR A 969 -26.03 27.74 -56.04
C THR A 969 -24.74 28.26 -56.68
N LYS A 970 -23.60 27.66 -56.34
CA LYS A 970 -22.31 27.99 -56.94
C LYS A 970 -22.15 27.22 -58.25
N GLU A 971 -22.03 27.97 -59.33
CA GLU A 971 -21.87 27.42 -60.69
C GLU A 971 -20.72 26.41 -60.80
N MET A 972 -19.62 26.62 -60.08
CA MET A 972 -18.48 25.69 -60.05
C MET A 972 -18.84 24.31 -59.51
N VAL A 973 -19.67 24.22 -58.46
CA VAL A 973 -20.09 22.94 -57.86
C VAL A 973 -21.03 22.22 -58.81
N VAL A 974 -21.96 22.95 -59.43
CA VAL A 974 -22.89 22.42 -60.43
C VAL A 974 -22.15 21.87 -61.65
N LYS A 975 -21.17 22.61 -62.18
CA LYS A 975 -20.32 22.14 -63.29
C LYS A 975 -19.49 20.92 -62.89
N ALA A 976 -18.90 20.91 -61.69
CA ALA A 976 -18.14 19.76 -61.22
C ALA A 976 -19.02 18.49 -61.09
N TYR A 977 -20.26 18.63 -60.61
CA TYR A 977 -21.25 17.55 -60.56
C TYR A 977 -21.55 17.00 -61.97
N PHE A 978 -21.89 17.87 -62.93
CA PHE A 978 -22.16 17.43 -64.30
C PHE A 978 -20.95 16.74 -64.93
N THR A 979 -19.73 17.25 -64.70
CA THR A 979 -18.50 16.59 -65.17
C THR A 979 -18.35 15.20 -64.59
N GLN A 980 -18.54 15.04 -63.28
CA GLN A 980 -18.43 13.72 -62.64
C GLN A 980 -19.48 12.73 -63.17
N LYS A 981 -20.74 13.17 -63.34
CA LYS A 981 -21.82 12.31 -63.88
C LYS A 981 -21.59 11.96 -65.36
N SER A 982 -21.14 12.92 -66.18
CA SER A 982 -20.81 12.65 -67.58
C SER A 982 -19.61 11.71 -67.72
N VAL A 983 -18.61 11.78 -66.82
CA VAL A 983 -17.51 10.81 -66.76
C VAL A 983 -18.03 9.41 -66.40
N GLN A 984 -18.85 9.29 -65.35
CA GLN A 984 -19.44 8.02 -64.95
C GLN A 984 -20.25 7.38 -66.08
N TYR A 985 -21.05 8.18 -66.80
CA TYR A 985 -21.87 7.70 -67.91
C TYR A 985 -21.04 7.33 -69.14
N PHE A 986 -20.19 8.23 -69.63
CA PHE A 986 -19.53 8.05 -70.92
C PHE A 986 -18.26 7.20 -70.84
N LEU A 987 -17.43 7.40 -69.82
CA LEU A 987 -16.14 6.71 -69.67
C LEU A 987 -16.25 5.42 -68.83
N GLU A 988 -17.00 5.46 -67.72
CA GLU A 988 -17.15 4.32 -66.80
C GLU A 988 -18.36 3.41 -67.12
N GLU A 989 -19.16 3.76 -68.14
CA GLU A 989 -20.36 3.02 -68.58
C GLU A 989 -21.39 2.74 -67.47
N LYS A 990 -21.50 3.67 -66.51
CA LYS A 990 -22.52 3.63 -65.45
C LYS A 990 -23.82 4.27 -65.92
N ASP A 991 -24.94 3.70 -65.51
CA ASP A 991 -26.25 4.30 -65.77
C ASP A 991 -26.37 5.67 -65.10
N MET A 992 -27.09 6.57 -65.77
CA MET A 992 -27.37 7.91 -65.28
C MET A 992 -28.87 8.16 -65.32
N ASP A 993 -29.43 8.71 -64.23
CA ASP A 993 -30.86 9.01 -64.13
C ASP A 993 -31.28 10.00 -65.23
N GLN A 994 -32.45 9.76 -65.81
CA GLN A 994 -33.06 10.60 -66.84
C GLN A 994 -33.17 12.08 -66.41
N ARG A 995 -33.43 12.35 -65.12
CA ARG A 995 -33.46 13.72 -64.59
C ARG A 995 -32.12 14.44 -64.73
N VAL A 996 -31.01 13.72 -64.55
CA VAL A 996 -29.66 14.29 -64.70
C VAL A 996 -29.41 14.66 -66.16
N PHE A 997 -29.90 13.87 -67.11
CA PHE A 997 -29.88 14.25 -68.53
C PHE A 997 -30.68 15.52 -68.78
N GLU A 998 -31.88 15.66 -68.21
CA GLU A 998 -32.68 16.89 -68.35
C GLU A 998 -31.96 18.13 -67.83
N TYR A 999 -31.35 18.06 -66.64
CA TYR A 999 -30.55 19.15 -66.08
C TYR A 999 -29.34 19.47 -66.95
N LEU A 1000 -28.63 18.46 -67.44
CA LEU A 1000 -27.47 18.63 -68.33
C LEU A 1000 -27.89 19.24 -69.68
N LYS A 1001 -29.00 18.79 -70.27
CA LYS A 1001 -29.58 19.36 -71.50
C LYS A 1001 -29.90 20.83 -71.32
N GLN A 1002 -30.56 21.21 -70.23
CA GLN A 1002 -30.85 22.62 -69.93
C GLN A 1002 -29.57 23.44 -69.76
N ALA A 1003 -28.58 22.93 -69.04
CA ALA A 1003 -27.30 23.61 -68.84
C ALA A 1003 -26.55 23.85 -70.16
N VAL A 1004 -26.51 22.85 -71.05
CA VAL A 1004 -25.86 22.95 -72.36
C VAL A 1004 -26.68 23.82 -73.32
N GLY A 1005 -28.00 23.67 -73.34
CA GLY A 1005 -28.91 24.44 -74.20
C GLY A 1005 -28.90 25.94 -73.90
N ASN A 1006 -28.84 26.31 -72.62
CA ASN A 1006 -28.81 27.71 -72.17
C ASN A 1006 -27.44 28.40 -72.39
N THR A 1007 -26.41 27.64 -72.80
CA THR A 1007 -25.08 28.20 -73.06
C THR A 1007 -24.97 28.67 -74.52
N PHE A 1008 -24.67 29.97 -74.70
CA PHE A 1008 -24.53 30.61 -76.01
C PHE A 1008 -23.33 30.08 -76.80
N ASP A 1009 -22.16 29.99 -76.16
CA ASP A 1009 -20.90 29.53 -76.77
C ASP A 1009 -20.64 28.07 -76.37
N LYS A 1010 -21.11 27.15 -77.20
CA LYS A 1010 -21.04 25.70 -76.95
C LYS A 1010 -19.60 25.16 -77.07
N ASP A 1011 -18.70 25.88 -77.74
CA ASP A 1011 -17.28 25.51 -77.90
C ASP A 1011 -16.50 25.62 -76.58
N ARG A 1012 -17.02 26.40 -75.63
CA ARG A 1012 -16.45 26.54 -74.28
C ARG A 1012 -16.94 25.48 -73.31
N MET A 1013 -17.87 24.62 -73.71
CA MET A 1013 -18.39 23.57 -72.83
C MET A 1013 -17.41 22.40 -72.75
N PRO A 1014 -17.27 21.76 -71.58
CA PRO A 1014 -16.49 20.53 -71.48
C PRO A 1014 -16.95 19.48 -72.49
N THR A 1015 -16.02 18.99 -73.31
CA THR A 1015 -16.29 17.98 -74.36
C THR A 1015 -17.02 16.75 -73.82
N ILE A 1016 -16.73 16.35 -72.57
CA ILE A 1016 -17.39 15.21 -71.92
C ILE A 1016 -18.92 15.37 -71.78
N TYR A 1017 -19.44 16.60 -71.68
CA TYR A 1017 -20.89 16.83 -71.65
C TYR A 1017 -21.53 16.53 -72.99
N LEU A 1018 -20.87 16.98 -74.06
CA LEU A 1018 -21.32 16.75 -75.44
C LEU A 1018 -21.29 15.26 -75.76
N LEU A 1019 -20.22 14.57 -75.38
CA LEU A 1019 -20.08 13.12 -75.53
C LEU A 1019 -21.17 12.35 -74.77
N ALA A 1020 -21.43 12.69 -73.51
CA ALA A 1020 -22.48 12.06 -72.72
C ALA A 1020 -23.89 12.30 -73.31
N LEU A 1021 -24.21 13.54 -73.70
CA LEU A 1021 -25.52 13.85 -74.30
C LEU A 1021 -25.71 13.19 -75.66
N THR A 1022 -24.71 13.26 -76.56
CA THR A 1022 -24.81 12.62 -77.88
C THR A 1022 -24.91 11.10 -77.76
N ARG A 1023 -24.16 10.47 -76.84
CA ARG A 1023 -24.32 9.05 -76.54
C ARG A 1023 -25.72 8.72 -76.04
N TYR A 1024 -26.28 9.53 -75.14
CA TYR A 1024 -27.66 9.35 -74.67
C TYR A 1024 -28.69 9.47 -75.80
N PHE A 1025 -28.61 10.52 -76.63
CA PHE A 1025 -29.51 10.67 -77.78
C PHE A 1025 -29.43 9.49 -78.76
N SER A 1026 -28.26 8.86 -78.91
CA SER A 1026 -28.11 7.65 -79.76
C SER A 1026 -28.91 6.44 -79.26
N THR A 1027 -29.29 6.42 -77.99
CA THR A 1027 -30.09 5.36 -77.37
C THR A 1027 -31.60 5.60 -77.44
N LEU A 1028 -32.04 6.79 -77.84
CA LEU A 1028 -33.46 7.13 -77.95
C LEU A 1028 -34.01 6.80 -79.35
N ASP A 1029 -35.27 6.35 -79.41
CA ASP A 1029 -35.95 6.08 -80.69
C ASP A 1029 -36.44 7.35 -81.40
N LYS A 1030 -36.78 8.40 -80.64
CA LYS A 1030 -37.23 9.70 -81.14
C LYS A 1030 -36.70 10.84 -80.27
N VAL A 1031 -36.38 11.97 -80.91
CA VAL A 1031 -35.89 13.19 -80.24
C VAL A 1031 -36.82 14.36 -80.57
N GLU A 1032 -37.09 15.22 -79.59
CA GLU A 1032 -37.91 16.42 -79.79
C GLU A 1032 -37.22 17.45 -80.70
N ALA A 1033 -37.98 18.30 -81.39
CA ALA A 1033 -37.43 19.23 -82.38
C ALA A 1033 -36.33 20.17 -81.81
N GLY A 1034 -36.52 20.66 -80.58
CA GLY A 1034 -35.50 21.50 -79.90
C GLY A 1034 -34.24 20.73 -79.52
N ASP A 1035 -34.39 19.48 -79.10
CA ASP A 1035 -33.27 18.59 -78.77
C ASP A 1035 -32.52 18.13 -80.04
N ALA A 1036 -33.20 18.00 -81.19
CA ALA A 1036 -32.60 17.63 -82.47
C ALA A 1036 -31.63 18.71 -83.00
N GLU A 1037 -31.98 20.00 -82.82
CA GLU A 1037 -31.10 21.11 -83.20
C GLU A 1037 -29.89 21.25 -82.26
N LEU A 1038 -30.11 21.03 -80.96
CA LEU A 1038 -29.04 20.92 -79.98
C LEU A 1038 -28.09 19.76 -80.34
N LEU A 1039 -28.63 18.57 -80.63
CA LEU A 1039 -27.89 17.38 -81.05
C LEU A 1039 -27.07 17.62 -82.32
N LYS A 1040 -27.66 18.28 -83.33
CA LYS A 1040 -26.95 18.64 -84.57
C LYS A 1040 -25.75 19.53 -84.31
N THR A 1041 -25.90 20.53 -83.44
CA THR A 1041 -24.81 21.44 -83.07
C THR A 1041 -23.70 20.70 -82.33
N MET A 1042 -24.04 19.92 -81.30
CA MET A 1042 -23.05 19.16 -80.52
C MET A 1042 -22.31 18.14 -81.38
N THR A 1043 -23.02 17.44 -82.26
CA THR A 1043 -22.42 16.45 -83.16
C THR A 1043 -21.46 17.11 -84.14
N SER A 1044 -21.80 18.29 -84.68
CA SER A 1044 -20.91 19.03 -85.59
C SER A 1044 -19.57 19.38 -84.92
N LEU A 1045 -19.61 19.87 -83.67
CA LEU A 1045 -18.41 20.18 -82.89
C LEU A 1045 -17.54 18.93 -82.62
N LEU A 1046 -18.16 17.81 -82.24
CA LEU A 1046 -17.45 16.56 -82.01
C LEU A 1046 -16.79 16.04 -83.30
N LEU A 1047 -17.46 16.19 -84.46
CA LEU A 1047 -16.91 15.79 -85.76
C LEU A 1047 -15.73 16.68 -86.19
N GLU A 1048 -15.79 17.99 -85.96
CA GLU A 1048 -14.69 18.92 -86.23
C GLU A 1048 -13.43 18.59 -85.40
N GLU A 1049 -13.61 18.13 -84.15
CA GLU A 1049 -12.50 17.65 -83.30
C GLU A 1049 -12.02 16.23 -83.66
N GLY A 1050 -12.67 15.56 -84.61
CA GLY A 1050 -12.37 14.17 -85.01
C GLY A 1050 -12.79 13.13 -83.96
N LEU A 1051 -13.72 13.47 -83.08
CA LEU A 1051 -14.26 12.62 -82.02
C LEU A 1051 -15.40 11.75 -82.56
N VAL A 1052 -15.03 10.70 -83.29
CA VAL A 1052 -15.98 9.78 -83.93
C VAL A 1052 -15.94 8.42 -83.24
N PHE A 1053 -17.12 7.93 -82.84
CA PHE A 1053 -17.31 6.66 -82.14
C PHE A 1053 -18.31 5.78 -82.90
N PRO A 1054 -18.39 4.47 -82.63
CA PRO A 1054 -19.39 3.60 -83.26
C PRO A 1054 -20.82 4.12 -83.06
N TYR A 1055 -21.15 4.67 -81.88
CA TYR A 1055 -22.49 5.21 -81.61
C TYR A 1055 -22.84 6.44 -82.46
N THR A 1056 -21.85 7.13 -83.05
CA THR A 1056 -22.10 8.28 -83.92
C THR A 1056 -22.93 7.87 -85.14
N ARG A 1057 -22.83 6.62 -85.60
CA ARG A 1057 -23.66 6.07 -86.69
C ARG A 1057 -25.13 5.94 -86.29
N GLU A 1058 -25.41 5.60 -85.03
CA GLU A 1058 -26.79 5.47 -84.53
C GLU A 1058 -27.54 6.81 -84.47
N LEU A 1059 -26.80 7.94 -84.47
CA LEU A 1059 -27.40 9.28 -84.52
C LEU A 1059 -28.07 9.59 -85.87
N SER A 1060 -27.82 8.79 -86.92
CA SER A 1060 -28.44 8.98 -88.24
C SER A 1060 -29.97 8.90 -88.21
N LYS A 1061 -30.53 8.26 -87.18
CA LYS A 1061 -31.97 8.20 -86.90
C LYS A 1061 -32.59 9.58 -86.61
N HIS A 1062 -31.78 10.51 -86.09
CA HIS A 1062 -32.24 11.82 -85.59
C HIS A 1062 -31.70 12.99 -86.40
N ILE A 1063 -30.46 12.90 -86.90
CA ILE A 1063 -29.77 13.97 -87.63
C ILE A 1063 -28.96 13.41 -88.81
N PRO A 1064 -28.68 14.20 -89.86
CA PRO A 1064 -27.79 13.78 -90.92
C PRO A 1064 -26.35 13.55 -90.41
N VAL A 1065 -25.79 12.35 -90.63
CA VAL A 1065 -24.40 11.99 -90.33
C VAL A 1065 -23.63 11.84 -91.65
N PRO A 1066 -22.37 12.34 -91.76
CA PRO A 1066 -21.59 12.24 -93.00
C PRO A 1066 -21.44 10.81 -93.54
N GLU A 1067 -21.58 10.64 -94.86
CA GLU A 1067 -21.49 9.32 -95.54
C GLU A 1067 -20.16 8.60 -95.25
N ASP A 1068 -19.04 9.33 -95.20
CA ASP A 1068 -17.71 8.78 -94.89
C ASP A 1068 -17.62 8.06 -93.53
N ILE A 1069 -18.48 8.43 -92.57
CA ILE A 1069 -18.59 7.77 -91.26
C ILE A 1069 -19.54 6.57 -91.34
N MET A 1070 -20.64 6.71 -92.09
CA MET A 1070 -21.64 5.65 -92.28
C MET A 1070 -21.09 4.44 -93.04
N ASP A 1071 -20.18 4.68 -93.99
CA ASP A 1071 -19.57 3.65 -94.83
C ASP A 1071 -18.43 2.88 -94.15
N LYS A 1072 -17.98 3.30 -92.95
CA LYS A 1072 -16.90 2.64 -92.20
C LYS A 1072 -17.44 1.73 -91.09
N ALA A 1073 -16.95 0.50 -91.07
CA ALA A 1073 -17.00 -0.36 -89.90
C ALA A 1073 -16.06 0.20 -88.82
N MET A 1074 -16.49 0.13 -87.56
CA MET A 1074 -15.71 0.67 -86.45
C MET A 1074 -15.49 -0.38 -85.37
N VAL A 1075 -14.25 -0.49 -84.89
CA VAL A 1075 -13.89 -1.23 -83.68
C VAL A 1075 -13.57 -0.22 -82.60
N GLU A 1076 -14.33 -0.27 -81.50
CA GLU A 1076 -14.03 0.49 -80.29
C GLU A 1076 -13.35 -0.42 -79.27
N TYR A 1077 -12.30 0.10 -78.65
CA TYR A 1077 -11.60 -0.52 -77.55
C TYR A 1077 -11.42 0.46 -76.41
N ARG A 1078 -11.80 0.05 -75.20
CA ARG A 1078 -11.66 0.84 -73.97
C ARG A 1078 -10.52 0.27 -73.14
N GLY A 1079 -9.42 1.00 -73.10
CA GLY A 1079 -8.21 0.65 -72.36
C GLY A 1079 -7.78 1.77 -71.40
N LYS A 1080 -6.57 1.64 -70.82
CA LYS A 1080 -6.02 2.72 -69.99
C LYS A 1080 -5.75 3.97 -70.84
N LYS A 1081 -5.92 5.15 -70.25
CA LYS A 1081 -5.70 6.46 -70.91
C LYS A 1081 -4.34 6.57 -71.62
N ASP A 1082 -3.29 6.04 -71.00
CA ASP A 1082 -1.90 6.07 -71.51
C ASP A 1082 -1.46 4.76 -72.18
N ALA A 1083 -2.40 3.82 -72.40
CA ALA A 1083 -2.11 2.59 -73.12
C ALA A 1083 -1.80 2.87 -74.60
N HIS A 1084 -0.98 2.00 -75.17
CA HIS A 1084 -0.72 1.94 -76.61
C HIS A 1084 -1.08 0.52 -77.09
N PRO A 1085 -2.39 0.22 -77.23
CA PRO A 1085 -2.84 -1.11 -77.61
C PRO A 1085 -2.37 -1.47 -79.01
N GLU A 1086 -1.93 -2.71 -79.19
CA GLU A 1086 -1.57 -3.27 -80.49
C GLU A 1086 -2.81 -3.93 -81.10
N LEU A 1087 -3.27 -3.43 -82.25
CA LEU A 1087 -4.40 -4.00 -82.98
C LEU A 1087 -3.87 -4.91 -84.10
N GLN A 1088 -4.22 -6.19 -84.03
CA GLN A 1088 -4.06 -7.16 -85.11
C GLN A 1088 -5.39 -7.41 -85.80
N VAL A 1089 -5.41 -7.39 -87.12
CA VAL A 1089 -6.62 -7.59 -87.94
C VAL A 1089 -6.37 -8.61 -89.04
N ARG A 1090 -7.44 -9.27 -89.49
CA ARG A 1090 -7.50 -10.00 -90.77
C ARG A 1090 -8.87 -9.81 -91.42
N ILE A 1091 -8.93 -9.65 -92.73
CA ILE A 1091 -10.15 -9.47 -93.53
C ILE A 1091 -10.42 -10.74 -94.32
N LEU A 1092 -11.47 -11.46 -93.96
CA LEU A 1092 -11.91 -12.67 -94.65
C LEU A 1092 -12.84 -12.33 -95.83
N PRO A 1093 -12.80 -13.12 -96.93
CA PRO A 1093 -12.03 -14.35 -97.12
C PRO A 1093 -10.61 -14.17 -97.72
N GLU A 1094 -10.22 -12.95 -98.09
CA GLU A 1094 -8.98 -12.71 -98.85
C GLU A 1094 -7.69 -12.94 -98.04
N GLU A 1095 -7.71 -12.66 -96.74
CA GLU A 1095 -6.53 -12.76 -95.87
C GLU A 1095 -6.53 -14.06 -95.03
N THR A 1096 -5.38 -14.74 -94.98
CA THR A 1096 -5.22 -16.01 -94.23
C THR A 1096 -4.55 -15.85 -92.86
N GLY A 1097 -3.86 -14.73 -92.60
CA GLY A 1097 -3.13 -14.45 -91.37
C GLY A 1097 -3.38 -13.03 -90.85
N TYR A 1098 -3.16 -12.80 -89.55
CA TYR A 1098 -3.31 -11.47 -88.94
C TYR A 1098 -2.11 -10.57 -89.25
N HIS A 1099 -2.36 -9.29 -89.52
CA HIS A 1099 -1.35 -8.22 -89.58
C HIS A 1099 -1.66 -7.09 -88.60
N SER A 1100 -0.65 -6.27 -88.29
CA SER A 1100 -0.79 -5.14 -87.37
C SER A 1100 -1.34 -3.92 -88.09
N GLU A 1101 -2.30 -3.24 -87.47
CA GLU A 1101 -2.77 -1.93 -87.88
C GLU A 1101 -2.82 -0.96 -86.69
N ASP A 1102 -2.70 0.34 -86.97
CA ASP A 1102 -2.84 1.36 -85.92
C ASP A 1102 -4.30 1.51 -85.50
N ILE A 1103 -4.53 1.60 -84.18
CA ILE A 1103 -5.80 1.99 -83.57
C ILE A 1103 -5.65 3.36 -82.91
N ARG A 1104 -6.48 4.34 -83.30
CA ARG A 1104 -6.32 5.73 -82.86
C ARG A 1104 -7.00 5.94 -81.51
N ARG A 1105 -6.30 6.55 -80.56
CA ARG A 1105 -6.93 7.10 -79.34
C ARG A 1105 -7.83 8.28 -79.72
N VAL A 1106 -9.14 8.10 -79.64
CA VAL A 1106 -10.13 9.14 -79.97
C VAL A 1106 -10.38 10.01 -78.75
N TYR A 1107 -10.63 9.42 -77.59
CA TYR A 1107 -10.89 10.18 -76.37
C TYR A 1107 -10.55 9.37 -75.12
N GLN A 1108 -9.68 9.90 -74.24
CA GLN A 1108 -9.44 9.42 -72.86
C GLN A 1108 -9.52 7.89 -72.65
N GLY A 1109 -8.60 7.11 -73.22
CA GLY A 1109 -8.57 5.64 -73.07
C GLY A 1109 -9.53 4.88 -74.01
N ILE A 1110 -10.32 5.59 -74.82
CA ILE A 1110 -11.13 5.02 -75.90
C ILE A 1110 -10.33 5.11 -77.21
N PHE A 1111 -10.12 3.96 -77.82
CA PHE A 1111 -9.42 3.77 -79.07
C PHE A 1111 -10.41 3.28 -80.12
N VAL A 1112 -10.42 3.91 -81.30
CA VAL A 1112 -11.32 3.54 -82.38
C VAL A 1112 -10.53 3.30 -83.65
N LYS A 1113 -10.77 2.14 -84.27
CA LYS A 1113 -10.35 1.87 -85.65
C LYS A 1113 -11.54 2.05 -86.56
N GLN A 1114 -11.39 2.85 -87.60
CA GLN A 1114 -12.34 2.94 -88.70
C GLN A 1114 -11.77 2.19 -89.90
N LYS A 1115 -12.55 1.28 -90.49
CA LYS A 1115 -12.14 0.48 -91.64
C LYS A 1115 -13.31 0.37 -92.62
N VAL A 1116 -13.03 0.55 -93.90
CA VAL A 1116 -14.02 0.30 -94.96
C VAL A 1116 -14.06 -1.20 -95.19
N LEU A 1117 -15.25 -1.81 -95.10
CA LEU A 1117 -15.48 -3.23 -95.37
C LEU A 1117 -16.55 -3.36 -96.45
N PHE A 1118 -16.25 -4.12 -97.49
CA PHE A 1118 -17.18 -4.41 -98.57
C PHE A 1118 -18.14 -5.55 -98.21
N GLU A 1119 -19.19 -5.70 -99.01
CA GLU A 1119 -20.20 -6.72 -98.79
C GLU A 1119 -19.62 -8.14 -98.88
N GLY A 1120 -19.79 -8.93 -97.81
CA GLY A 1120 -19.21 -10.26 -97.65
C GLY A 1120 -17.82 -10.29 -97.00
N GLU A 1121 -17.23 -9.13 -96.68
CA GLU A 1121 -16.01 -9.04 -95.89
C GLU A 1121 -16.32 -9.06 -94.39
N THR A 1122 -15.53 -9.84 -93.65
CA THR A 1122 -15.54 -9.85 -92.19
C THR A 1122 -14.15 -9.52 -91.69
N MET A 1123 -14.02 -8.44 -90.92
CA MET A 1123 -12.77 -8.11 -90.24
C MET A 1123 -12.75 -8.74 -88.86
N GLU A 1124 -11.92 -9.76 -88.68
CA GLU A 1124 -11.59 -10.25 -87.36
C GLU A 1124 -10.45 -9.44 -86.75
N TYR A 1125 -10.54 -9.12 -85.46
CA TYR A 1125 -9.55 -8.33 -84.75
C TYR A 1125 -9.13 -8.97 -83.43
N ARG A 1126 -7.87 -8.71 -83.04
CA ARG A 1126 -7.27 -9.03 -81.75
C ARG A 1126 -6.50 -7.83 -81.24
N ILE A 1127 -6.83 -7.37 -80.04
CA ILE A 1127 -6.19 -6.22 -79.40
C ILE A 1127 -5.35 -6.74 -78.25
N TYR A 1128 -4.09 -6.32 -78.20
CA TYR A 1128 -3.14 -6.68 -77.15
C TYR A 1128 -2.73 -5.46 -76.34
N ASP A 1129 -2.74 -5.60 -75.01
CA ASP A 1129 -2.21 -4.63 -74.06
C ASP A 1129 -0.88 -5.10 -73.47
N TYR A 1130 -0.05 -4.14 -73.07
CA TYR A 1130 1.21 -4.41 -72.36
C TYR A 1130 1.04 -4.10 -70.87
N LEU A 1131 0.83 -5.15 -70.07
CA LEU A 1131 0.73 -5.09 -68.61
C LEU A 1131 2.04 -5.59 -68.00
N ASP A 1132 2.71 -4.74 -67.22
CA ASP A 1132 4.01 -5.04 -66.58
C ASP A 1132 5.08 -5.53 -67.57
N GLY A 1133 5.07 -5.00 -68.80
CA GLY A 1133 6.00 -5.39 -69.88
C GLY A 1133 5.63 -6.69 -70.61
N HIS A 1134 4.53 -7.36 -70.23
CA HIS A 1134 4.05 -8.56 -70.89
C HIS A 1134 2.86 -8.28 -71.81
N ARG A 1135 2.96 -8.75 -73.06
CA ARG A 1135 1.89 -8.73 -74.06
C ARG A 1135 0.76 -9.67 -73.62
N ARG A 1136 -0.46 -9.14 -73.47
CA ARG A 1136 -1.67 -9.91 -73.13
C ARG A 1136 -2.78 -9.58 -74.12
N LEU A 1137 -3.51 -10.61 -74.57
CA LEU A 1137 -4.71 -10.42 -75.39
C LEU A 1137 -5.77 -9.74 -74.50
N ALA A 1138 -6.15 -8.52 -74.87
CA ALA A 1138 -7.08 -7.69 -74.13
C ALA A 1138 -8.52 -7.82 -74.65
N ALA A 1139 -8.68 -7.92 -75.97
CA ALA A 1139 -9.98 -8.13 -76.62
C ALA A 1139 -9.80 -8.85 -77.95
N GLU A 1140 -10.77 -9.65 -78.37
CA GLU A 1140 -10.87 -10.16 -79.73
C GLU A 1140 -12.33 -10.19 -80.18
N GLY A 1141 -12.55 -10.10 -81.49
CA GLY A 1141 -13.91 -10.06 -82.03
C GLY A 1141 -13.89 -10.00 -83.55
N GLN A 1142 -15.08 -9.79 -84.13
CA GLN A 1142 -15.27 -9.65 -85.56
C GLN A 1142 -16.28 -8.54 -85.85
N VAL A 1143 -16.03 -7.78 -86.92
CA VAL A 1143 -16.92 -6.74 -87.41
C VAL A 1143 -17.20 -6.99 -88.88
N GLU A 1144 -18.46 -6.95 -89.26
CA GLU A 1144 -18.93 -7.15 -90.64
C GLU A 1144 -19.40 -5.82 -91.24
N CYS A 1145 -19.55 -5.79 -92.56
CA CYS A 1145 -20.25 -4.70 -93.23
C CYS A 1145 -21.72 -4.66 -92.78
N ASP A 1146 -22.11 -3.58 -92.10
CA ASP A 1146 -23.47 -3.40 -91.60
C ASP A 1146 -24.33 -2.60 -92.60
N HIS A 1147 -25.22 -3.30 -93.30
CA HIS A 1147 -26.14 -2.72 -94.29
C HIS A 1147 -27.44 -2.15 -93.70
N LYS A 1148 -27.65 -2.22 -92.37
CA LYS A 1148 -28.98 -2.04 -91.75
C LYS A 1148 -29.34 -0.60 -91.37
N LEU A 1149 -28.48 0.38 -91.64
CA LEU A 1149 -28.75 1.78 -91.29
C LEU A 1149 -29.52 2.50 -92.41
N GLU A 1150 -30.67 3.09 -92.06
CA GLU A 1150 -31.45 3.96 -92.95
C GLU A 1150 -30.56 5.07 -93.52
N GLY A 1151 -30.58 5.23 -94.84
CA GLY A 1151 -29.73 6.18 -95.58
C GLY A 1151 -28.59 5.54 -96.38
N LYS A 1152 -28.26 4.26 -96.18
CA LYS A 1152 -27.23 3.56 -96.96
C LYS A 1152 -27.63 3.21 -98.39
N GLU A 1153 -28.91 3.24 -98.75
CA GLU A 1153 -29.42 2.73 -100.03
C GLU A 1153 -28.92 3.51 -101.26
N ASN A 1154 -28.26 4.67 -101.07
CA ASN A 1154 -27.91 5.56 -102.16
C ASN A 1154 -26.46 6.11 -102.18
N SER A 1155 -25.53 5.58 -101.38
CA SER A 1155 -24.12 6.06 -101.38
C SER A 1155 -23.29 5.52 -102.56
N ARG A 1156 -22.15 6.16 -102.87
CA ARG A 1156 -21.17 5.62 -103.86
C ARG A 1156 -20.62 4.27 -103.42
N PHE A 1157 -20.46 4.08 -102.11
CA PHE A 1157 -20.00 2.83 -101.52
C PHE A 1157 -21.04 1.73 -101.66
N ALA A 1158 -22.32 2.06 -101.46
CA ALA A 1158 -23.42 1.13 -101.72
C ALA A 1158 -23.48 0.68 -103.19
N CYS A 1159 -23.22 1.59 -104.15
CA CYS A 1159 -23.10 1.20 -105.56
C CYS A 1159 -21.92 0.23 -105.81
N LEU A 1160 -20.78 0.39 -105.11
CA LEU A 1160 -19.64 -0.54 -105.24
C LEU A 1160 -19.94 -1.92 -104.65
N ASN A 1161 -20.62 -1.98 -103.51
CA ASN A 1161 -21.09 -3.23 -102.92
C ASN A 1161 -22.09 -3.94 -103.84
N GLU A 1162 -23.05 -3.19 -104.40
CA GLU A 1162 -24.02 -3.69 -105.36
C GLU A 1162 -23.36 -4.24 -106.64
N MET A 1163 -22.30 -3.58 -107.14
CA MET A 1163 -21.48 -4.11 -108.24
C MET A 1163 -20.79 -5.42 -107.84
N GLY A 1164 -20.21 -5.49 -106.64
CA GLY A 1164 -19.56 -6.70 -106.11
C GLY A 1164 -20.53 -7.88 -105.97
N ALA A 1165 -21.73 -7.62 -105.44
CA ALA A 1165 -22.81 -8.59 -105.34
C ALA A 1165 -23.29 -9.07 -106.73
N ALA A 1166 -23.51 -8.14 -107.66
CA ALA A 1166 -23.92 -8.46 -109.03
C ALA A 1166 -22.86 -9.29 -109.80
N ILE A 1167 -21.56 -9.01 -109.60
CA ILE A 1167 -20.46 -9.82 -110.15
C ILE A 1167 -20.48 -11.24 -109.58
N LYS A 1168 -20.70 -11.38 -108.27
CA LYS A 1168 -20.77 -12.68 -107.59
C LYS A 1168 -21.96 -13.51 -108.05
N ASP A 1169 -23.11 -12.88 -108.27
CA ASP A 1169 -24.35 -13.50 -108.73
C ASP A 1169 -24.42 -13.68 -110.26
N ARG A 1170 -23.42 -13.17 -111.01
CA ARG A 1170 -23.37 -13.15 -112.50
C ARG A 1170 -24.56 -12.44 -113.14
N ASP A 1171 -25.06 -11.38 -112.53
CA ASP A 1171 -26.15 -10.54 -113.04
C ASP A 1171 -25.60 -9.28 -113.73
N ASP A 1172 -25.35 -9.40 -115.04
CA ASP A 1172 -24.78 -8.32 -115.86
C ASP A 1172 -25.67 -7.06 -115.89
N SER A 1173 -26.99 -7.22 -115.79
CA SER A 1173 -27.97 -6.12 -115.78
C SER A 1173 -27.87 -5.29 -114.50
N ARG A 1174 -27.82 -5.96 -113.34
CA ARG A 1174 -27.66 -5.33 -112.04
C ARG A 1174 -26.31 -4.62 -111.91
N LEU A 1175 -25.25 -5.23 -112.45
CA LEU A 1175 -23.92 -4.64 -112.53
C LEU A 1175 -23.88 -3.35 -113.36
N LEU A 1176 -24.49 -3.36 -114.56
CA LEU A 1176 -24.53 -2.20 -115.45
C LEU A 1176 -25.25 -1.00 -114.81
N ASN A 1177 -26.40 -1.24 -114.16
CA ASN A 1177 -27.14 -0.20 -113.45
C ASN A 1177 -26.33 0.40 -112.30
N ALA A 1178 -25.69 -0.46 -111.48
CA ALA A 1178 -24.86 0.00 -110.38
C ALA A 1178 -23.65 0.83 -110.88
N MET A 1179 -23.00 0.41 -111.98
CA MET A 1179 -21.90 1.16 -112.63
C MET A 1179 -22.35 2.52 -113.17
N GLU A 1180 -23.52 2.58 -113.81
CA GLU A 1180 -24.07 3.83 -114.34
C GLU A 1180 -24.39 4.82 -113.21
N ASP A 1181 -25.01 4.34 -112.13
CA ASP A 1181 -25.33 5.16 -110.96
C ASP A 1181 -24.06 5.62 -110.24
N TYR A 1182 -23.05 4.76 -110.11
CA TYR A 1182 -21.75 5.17 -109.57
C TYR A 1182 -21.10 6.28 -110.42
N LEU A 1183 -21.11 6.15 -111.75
CA LEU A 1183 -20.54 7.16 -112.65
C LEU A 1183 -21.31 8.48 -112.59
N LYS A 1184 -22.65 8.44 -112.59
CA LYS A 1184 -23.51 9.63 -112.42
C LYS A 1184 -23.17 10.35 -111.11
N LYS A 1185 -23.06 9.60 -110.00
CA LYS A 1185 -22.72 10.14 -108.68
C LYS A 1185 -21.29 10.67 -108.63
N SER A 1186 -20.33 9.98 -109.22
CA SER A 1186 -18.93 10.41 -109.30
C SER A 1186 -18.79 11.69 -110.14
N ALA A 1187 -19.54 11.82 -111.23
CA ALA A 1187 -19.56 13.02 -112.06
C ALA A 1187 -20.25 14.21 -111.36
N ALA A 1188 -21.32 13.95 -110.59
CA ALA A 1188 -21.97 14.97 -109.77
C ALA A 1188 -21.04 15.50 -108.68
N LEU A 1189 -20.34 14.61 -107.96
CA LEU A 1189 -19.33 14.98 -106.96
C LEU A 1189 -18.16 15.75 -107.56
N GLY A 1190 -17.61 15.31 -108.69
CA GLY A 1190 -16.52 16.01 -109.37
C GLY A 1190 -16.89 17.41 -109.89
N ARG A 1191 -18.19 17.70 -110.07
CA ARG A 1191 -18.70 19.05 -110.38
C ARG A 1191 -18.97 19.91 -109.15
N LEU A 1192 -19.44 19.29 -108.06
CA LEU A 1192 -19.77 19.98 -106.81
C LEU A 1192 -18.53 20.26 -105.95
N PHE A 1193 -17.49 19.43 -106.07
CA PHE A 1193 -16.25 19.48 -105.30
C PHE A 1193 -15.05 19.20 -106.22
N PRO A 1194 -14.56 20.20 -106.98
CA PRO A 1194 -13.33 20.05 -107.76
C PRO A 1194 -12.14 19.83 -106.80
N MET A 1195 -11.37 18.77 -107.01
CA MET A 1195 -10.17 18.48 -106.21
C MET A 1195 -9.08 19.50 -106.51
N GLU A 1196 -8.51 20.13 -105.48
CA GLU A 1196 -7.15 20.68 -105.50
C GLU A 1196 -6.14 19.61 -105.12
#